data_AF-A0A8J5GDI2-F1
#
_entry.id   AF-A0A8J5GDI2-F1
#
_cell.length_a   1.000
_cell.length_b   1.000
_cell.length_c   1.000
_cell.angle_alpha   90.00
_cell.angle_beta   90.00
_cell.angle_gamma   90.00
#
_symmetry.space_group_name_H-M   'P 1'
#
loop_
_entity.id
_entity.type
_entity.pdbx_description
1 polymer ?
#
loop_
_entity_poly.entity_id
_entity_poly.type
_entity_poly.pdbx_seq_one_letter_code
_entity_poly.pdbx_strand_id
1 'polypeptide(L)'
;MVSLSTLPPLFPFCLSRPFTVPRTAVWCSLRSPPMLPGGKESKAPRRRRRRTEGAGKSMEDSIQRKLEQFYEGLDGPPLRVLPIGGLGEIGMNCMLVGNFDRYILIDAGIMFPDYDEFGVQKIVPDTTFIKRWSHKIEAVIITHGHEDHIGALPWVIPALDSHTPIFTSSFTMELIKKRLKEFGIFVPSRLKEFKVRRKFHAGPFEVEPIRVTHSIPDCCGLVLRCSDGTIFHTGDWKIDESPLDGKIFDREALEQLSKEGVTLMMSDSTNVLSPGRSISETVVADALLRYISEAKGRVITTQFASNIHRLGSVKAAADLTGRKMVLVGMSLRTYLDAAFKDGKAPIDPSTLVKIEDIDAYAPKDLLIVTTGSQAEPRAALNLASFGGSHSVKLGKDDLVLYSAKVIPGNETRVMKMLNRITELGPTIMMGKNAGLHTSGHAYREELEEVLKIVKPQHFLPIHGELLFLKEHELLGKSTGIRHTTVIKNGEMLGVSHLRNRRVLSNGFSPLGKEALELMYSDGDKAFGTSSELCIDERLRIASDGIIVVSMEIFRPEYVNGSSQPSLKGKIRITTRCLWLDKGKLLDALYKAAHAALSSCPVNCPLTHMERLVSEVLRKIVRKYSSKRPEVIAIAVENTAGVLTEEFQKKLSGKSHGGFGSFAHSYGPHVTKQSSTLSDEDTISIPSSREFDEDSDSTMTKDSLVAESSGEEDLDVDQPLAEVETTFSNFESAYRSSEMEIDELVKVSSPVEVTKENRNALEENLDSNKNGTTGSKGSSKSLNPKKALKRNKWKPEEVKRLIKLRVGMDNKFQTVKARMVLWEEISADMLNDGINRSPAQCKSLWTSLVQKYEESRSNEKSKKTWPYFTTMDKALSAGGQARK
;
A
#
# COMPACT_ATOMS: atom_id res chain seq x y z
N MET A 1 -16.63 -34.32 44.82
CA MET A 1 -17.65 -34.99 45.65
C MET A 1 -18.96 -35.10 44.85
N VAL A 2 -19.92 -35.88 45.33
CA VAL A 2 -21.12 -36.33 44.57
C VAL A 2 -22.35 -35.45 44.86
N SER A 3 -23.15 -35.13 43.83
CA SER A 3 -24.61 -34.89 43.84
C SER A 3 -25.08 -34.65 42.39
N LEU A 4 -25.76 -35.59 41.69
CA LEU A 4 -27.24 -35.80 41.64
C LEU A 4 -27.99 -34.63 40.93
N SER A 5 -28.44 -34.79 39.67
CA SER A 5 -29.74 -35.32 39.18
C SER A 5 -30.90 -34.29 39.23
N THR A 6 -31.96 -34.25 38.40
CA THR A 6 -32.69 -35.26 37.60
C THR A 6 -33.22 -34.73 36.22
N LEU A 7 -33.93 -35.58 35.46
CA LEU A 7 -34.70 -35.32 34.22
C LEU A 7 -36.23 -35.16 34.54
N PRO A 8 -37.20 -35.26 33.59
CA PRO A 8 -37.46 -34.56 32.31
C PRO A 8 -38.74 -33.65 32.51
N PRO A 9 -39.92 -33.66 31.81
CA PRO A 9 -40.33 -34.04 30.43
C PRO A 9 -41.37 -33.07 29.73
N LEU A 10 -41.91 -33.54 28.57
CA LEU A 10 -43.22 -33.25 27.91
C LEU A 10 -43.45 -32.06 26.94
N PHE A 11 -44.32 -32.35 25.95
CA PHE A 11 -44.85 -31.50 24.85
C PHE A 11 -46.22 -30.89 25.23
N PRO A 12 -46.72 -29.92 24.44
CA PRO A 12 -47.87 -30.26 23.57
C PRO A 12 -47.77 -29.78 22.11
N PHE A 13 -48.67 -30.30 21.27
CA PHE A 13 -49.01 -29.84 19.90
C PHE A 13 -49.84 -28.51 19.98
N CYS A 14 -50.15 -27.74 18.91
CA CYS A 14 -50.44 -28.13 17.52
C CYS A 14 -50.43 -26.93 16.53
N LEU A 15 -50.15 -27.20 15.23
CA LEU A 15 -50.52 -26.45 14.00
C LEU A 15 -50.14 -24.93 13.89
N SER A 16 -49.56 -24.46 12.78
CA SER A 16 -50.11 -24.64 11.42
C SER A 16 -49.12 -24.39 10.25
N ARG A 17 -49.28 -25.24 9.22
CA ARG A 17 -48.92 -25.15 7.78
C ARG A 17 -47.72 -24.26 7.29
N PRO A 18 -46.67 -24.86 6.70
CA PRO A 18 -45.83 -24.22 5.69
C PRO A 18 -46.45 -24.31 4.27
N PHE A 19 -46.01 -23.44 3.34
CA PHE A 19 -46.39 -23.51 1.93
C PHE A 19 -45.73 -24.68 1.19
N THR A 20 -46.40 -25.18 0.15
CA THR A 20 -45.95 -26.32 -0.66
C THR A 20 -45.56 -25.89 -2.08
N VAL A 21 -44.52 -26.53 -2.63
CA VAL A 21 -44.13 -26.42 -4.05
C VAL A 21 -44.13 -27.84 -4.64
N PRO A 22 -44.93 -28.13 -5.67
CA PRO A 22 -45.13 -29.50 -6.12
C PRO A 22 -43.98 -30.00 -7.02
N ARG A 23 -43.39 -31.15 -6.67
CA ARG A 23 -42.72 -32.00 -7.65
C ARG A 23 -43.75 -32.70 -8.52
N THR A 24 -43.67 -32.52 -9.84
CA THR A 24 -44.18 -33.51 -10.79
C THR A 24 -43.02 -33.98 -11.66
N ALA A 25 -42.81 -35.30 -11.69
CA ALA A 25 -41.82 -35.94 -12.56
C ALA A 25 -42.59 -36.69 -13.66
N VAL A 26 -42.36 -36.33 -14.92
CA VAL A 26 -42.88 -37.06 -16.07
C VAL A 26 -41.69 -37.70 -16.80
N TRP A 27 -41.73 -39.02 -16.90
CA TRP A 27 -40.62 -39.83 -17.41
C TRP A 27 -40.97 -40.28 -18.84
N CYS A 28 -40.44 -39.57 -19.84
CA CYS A 28 -40.65 -39.89 -21.26
C CYS A 28 -39.38 -40.47 -21.88
N SER A 29 -39.29 -41.80 -21.89
CA SER A 29 -38.23 -42.56 -22.56
C SER A 29 -38.54 -42.72 -24.05
N LEU A 30 -37.84 -41.97 -24.92
CA LEU A 30 -37.90 -42.20 -26.36
C LEU A 30 -36.94 -43.33 -26.76
N ARG A 31 -37.51 -44.35 -27.42
CA ARG A 31 -36.85 -45.61 -27.75
C ARG A 31 -35.78 -45.47 -28.82
N SER A 32 -34.70 -46.24 -28.69
CA SER A 32 -33.81 -46.58 -29.80
C SER A 32 -34.53 -47.45 -30.85
N PRO A 33 -34.40 -47.18 -32.16
CA PRO A 33 -34.69 -48.17 -33.19
C PRO A 33 -33.58 -49.24 -33.26
N PRO A 34 -33.87 -50.45 -33.78
CA PRO A 34 -32.99 -51.62 -33.65
C PRO A 34 -31.84 -51.69 -34.66
N MET A 35 -30.83 -52.51 -34.35
CA MET A 35 -29.83 -52.99 -35.31
C MET A 35 -30.13 -54.43 -35.75
N LEU A 36 -29.63 -54.79 -36.95
CA LEU A 36 -29.35 -56.13 -37.57
C LEU A 36 -29.76 -56.11 -39.07
N PRO A 37 -29.19 -56.97 -39.95
CA PRO A 37 -27.75 -57.09 -40.18
C PRO A 37 -27.35 -57.18 -41.69
N GLY A 38 -26.11 -56.75 -42.00
CA GLY A 38 -25.39 -57.20 -43.21
C GLY A 38 -25.49 -56.31 -44.47
N GLY A 39 -24.41 -56.28 -45.25
CA GLY A 39 -24.28 -55.52 -46.50
C GLY A 39 -22.82 -55.20 -46.82
N LYS A 40 -22.38 -55.35 -48.07
CA LYS A 40 -20.98 -55.12 -48.51
C LYS A 40 -20.82 -53.80 -49.26
N GLU A 41 -19.58 -53.27 -49.20
CA GLU A 41 -18.98 -52.32 -50.18
C GLU A 41 -19.64 -50.92 -50.24
N SER A 42 -19.03 -49.87 -50.79
CA SER A 42 -17.78 -49.73 -51.57
C SER A 42 -16.96 -48.47 -51.16
N LYS A 43 -15.79 -48.24 -51.78
CA LYS A 43 -14.88 -47.12 -51.47
C LYS A 43 -15.24 -45.85 -52.26
N ALA A 44 -15.36 -44.70 -51.59
CA ALA A 44 -15.35 -43.37 -52.24
C ALA A 44 -14.61 -42.32 -51.37
N PRO A 45 -13.74 -41.46 -51.95
CA PRO A 45 -12.84 -40.61 -51.15
C PRO A 45 -13.48 -39.28 -50.72
N ARG A 46 -13.68 -39.08 -49.40
CA ARG A 46 -14.01 -37.75 -48.86
C ARG A 46 -12.76 -36.85 -48.86
N ARG A 47 -12.79 -35.79 -49.69
CA ARG A 47 -11.75 -34.75 -49.78
C ARG A 47 -11.30 -34.27 -48.39
N ARG A 48 -10.00 -34.35 -48.10
CA ARG A 48 -9.40 -33.60 -46.97
C ARG A 48 -9.69 -32.11 -47.16
N ARG A 49 -10.51 -31.50 -46.30
CA ARG A 49 -10.50 -30.04 -46.12
C ARG A 49 -9.10 -29.68 -45.62
N ARG A 50 -8.30 -29.06 -46.49
CA ARG A 50 -6.96 -28.56 -46.16
C ARG A 50 -7.14 -27.37 -45.21
N ARG A 51 -7.27 -27.65 -43.90
CA ARG A 51 -7.20 -26.62 -42.86
C ARG A 51 -5.83 -25.99 -43.02
N THR A 52 -5.79 -24.71 -43.38
CA THR A 52 -4.53 -23.97 -43.52
C THR A 52 -3.94 -23.80 -42.13
N GLU A 53 -3.01 -24.68 -41.78
CA GLU A 53 -2.14 -24.48 -40.63
C GLU A 53 -1.42 -23.13 -40.84
N GLY A 54 -1.67 -22.19 -39.93
CA GLY A 54 -0.91 -20.94 -39.89
C GLY A 54 0.57 -21.23 -39.63
N ALA A 55 1.43 -20.27 -39.95
CA ALA A 55 2.88 -20.41 -39.88
C ALA A 55 3.35 -21.14 -38.61
N GLY A 56 4.28 -22.08 -38.78
CA GLY A 56 4.75 -22.97 -37.72
C GLY A 56 5.21 -22.18 -36.50
N LYS A 57 4.44 -22.27 -35.42
CA LYS A 57 4.76 -21.65 -34.12
C LYS A 57 6.05 -22.28 -33.59
N SER A 58 6.94 -21.48 -33.03
CA SER A 58 8.20 -22.02 -32.51
C SER A 58 7.95 -23.04 -31.40
N MET A 59 8.90 -23.96 -31.24
CA MET A 59 8.99 -24.78 -30.03
C MET A 59 9.02 -23.88 -28.79
N GLU A 60 9.69 -22.73 -28.88
CA GLU A 60 9.72 -21.69 -27.84
C GLU A 60 8.33 -21.13 -27.56
N ASP A 61 7.57 -20.73 -28.58
CA ASP A 61 6.18 -20.26 -28.43
C ASP A 61 5.28 -21.30 -27.77
N SER A 62 5.58 -22.60 -27.95
CA SER A 62 4.79 -23.70 -27.38
C SER A 62 5.26 -24.13 -25.99
N ILE A 63 6.51 -23.86 -25.63
CA ILE A 63 7.02 -23.97 -24.26
C ILE A 63 6.47 -22.80 -23.44
N GLN A 64 6.58 -21.57 -23.97
CA GLN A 64 6.07 -20.35 -23.35
C GLN A 64 4.57 -20.46 -23.00
N ARG A 65 3.72 -20.88 -23.94
CA ARG A 65 2.29 -21.11 -23.65
C ARG A 65 1.98 -22.27 -22.69
N LYS A 66 2.92 -23.20 -22.46
CA LYS A 66 2.82 -24.21 -21.40
C LYS A 66 3.31 -23.68 -20.05
N LEU A 67 4.24 -22.73 -20.04
CA LEU A 67 4.69 -21.99 -18.85
C LEU A 67 3.71 -20.88 -18.43
N GLU A 68 2.84 -20.45 -19.33
CA GLU A 68 1.72 -19.53 -19.05
C GLU A 68 0.47 -20.28 -18.56
N GLN A 69 0.31 -21.56 -18.89
CA GLN A 69 -0.81 -22.36 -18.42
C GLN A 69 -0.56 -22.87 -16.99
N PHE A 70 -1.34 -22.38 -16.03
CA PHE A 70 -1.36 -22.89 -14.66
C PHE A 70 -1.62 -24.40 -14.62
N TYR A 71 -0.78 -25.15 -13.88
CA TYR A 71 -0.78 -26.60 -13.91
C TYR A 71 -1.37 -27.21 -12.63
N GLU A 72 -2.57 -27.78 -12.73
CA GLU A 72 -3.26 -28.42 -11.60
C GLU A 72 -3.07 -29.95 -11.49
N GLY A 73 -2.21 -30.56 -12.31
CA GLY A 73 -2.09 -32.02 -12.44
C GLY A 73 -1.21 -32.72 -11.39
N LEU A 74 -1.23 -34.05 -11.37
CA LEU A 74 -0.46 -34.88 -10.44
C LEU A 74 1.01 -35.09 -10.86
N ASP A 75 1.31 -35.20 -12.16
CA ASP A 75 2.69 -35.40 -12.64
C ASP A 75 3.62 -34.22 -12.31
N GLY A 76 4.94 -34.44 -12.42
CA GLY A 76 5.97 -33.41 -12.24
C GLY A 76 6.63 -33.42 -10.84
N PRO A 77 7.21 -32.30 -10.40
CA PRO A 77 7.84 -32.20 -9.09
C PRO A 77 6.84 -32.45 -7.95
N PRO A 78 7.25 -33.21 -6.91
CA PRO A 78 6.38 -33.54 -5.77
C PRO A 78 6.15 -32.33 -4.87
N LEU A 79 7.22 -31.64 -4.44
CA LEU A 79 7.10 -30.47 -3.57
C LEU A 79 6.66 -29.27 -4.41
N ARG A 80 5.64 -28.53 -3.95
CA ARG A 80 5.10 -27.38 -4.68
C ARG A 80 4.88 -26.19 -3.75
N VAL A 81 5.17 -25.00 -4.24
CA VAL A 81 4.97 -23.73 -3.54
C VAL A 81 4.21 -22.77 -4.46
N LEU A 82 3.14 -22.17 -3.94
CA LEU A 82 2.34 -21.16 -4.63
C LEU A 82 2.05 -20.01 -3.65
N PRO A 83 2.77 -18.87 -3.74
CA PRO A 83 2.42 -17.67 -2.99
C PRO A 83 1.10 -17.08 -3.51
N ILE A 84 0.16 -16.81 -2.60
CA ILE A 84 -1.04 -16.02 -2.86
C ILE A 84 -0.76 -14.54 -2.50
N GLY A 85 -0.01 -14.31 -1.41
CA GLY A 85 0.54 -13.02 -1.01
C GLY A 85 1.85 -13.16 -0.21
N GLY A 86 2.61 -12.07 -0.08
CA GLY A 86 3.88 -11.95 0.64
C GLY A 86 5.15 -11.90 -0.22
N LEU A 87 5.05 -12.08 -1.55
CA LEU A 87 6.21 -12.11 -2.46
C LEU A 87 6.19 -10.99 -3.51
N GLY A 88 7.01 -9.97 -3.27
CA GLY A 88 7.12 -8.77 -4.09
C GLY A 88 6.50 -7.52 -3.46
N GLU A 89 6.18 -7.58 -2.17
CA GLU A 89 5.47 -6.58 -1.36
C GLU A 89 5.87 -6.75 0.13
N ILE A 90 5.35 -5.92 1.05
CA ILE A 90 5.49 -6.12 2.50
C ILE A 90 4.11 -6.24 3.15
N GLY A 91 3.71 -7.47 3.46
CA GLY A 91 2.44 -7.80 4.10
C GLY A 91 1.73 -8.94 3.39
N MET A 92 0.46 -9.20 3.75
CA MET A 92 -0.43 -10.16 3.06
C MET A 92 0.11 -11.59 2.98
N ASN A 93 0.97 -12.02 3.91
CA ASN A 93 1.62 -13.33 3.83
C ASN A 93 0.58 -14.46 3.83
N CYS A 94 0.54 -15.20 2.73
CA CYS A 94 -0.44 -16.24 2.50
C CYS A 94 0.10 -17.18 1.41
N MET A 95 0.58 -18.37 1.79
CA MET A 95 1.33 -19.25 0.90
C MET A 95 0.83 -20.69 0.95
N LEU A 96 0.52 -21.26 -0.20
CA LEU A 96 0.27 -22.70 -0.33
C LEU A 96 1.59 -23.45 -0.47
N VAL A 97 1.78 -24.48 0.37
CA VAL A 97 2.88 -25.44 0.28
C VAL A 97 2.29 -26.84 0.23
N GLY A 98 2.73 -27.68 -0.70
CA GLY A 98 2.09 -28.97 -0.95
C GLY A 98 3.03 -30.09 -1.40
N ASN A 99 2.49 -31.30 -1.38
CA ASN A 99 3.06 -32.50 -1.98
C ASN A 99 2.03 -33.04 -3.00
N PHE A 100 2.39 -33.04 -4.28
CA PHE A 100 1.52 -33.23 -5.43
C PHE A 100 0.30 -32.28 -5.44
N ASP A 101 -0.92 -32.77 -5.28
CA ASP A 101 -2.17 -32.01 -5.29
C ASP A 101 -2.70 -31.67 -3.89
N ARG A 102 -2.02 -32.11 -2.83
CA ARG A 102 -2.39 -31.90 -1.41
C ARG A 102 -1.57 -30.74 -0.84
N TYR A 103 -2.23 -29.75 -0.25
CA TYR A 103 -1.61 -28.52 0.24
C TYR A 103 -1.97 -28.21 1.70
N ILE A 104 -1.08 -27.47 2.35
CA ILE A 104 -1.36 -26.64 3.53
C ILE A 104 -1.25 -25.17 3.14
N LEU A 105 -2.00 -24.31 3.84
CA LEU A 105 -1.84 -22.87 3.77
C LEU A 105 -0.99 -22.39 4.96
N ILE A 106 0.10 -21.69 4.67
CA ILE A 106 0.93 -21.01 5.67
C ILE A 106 0.54 -19.54 5.71
N ASP A 107 0.10 -19.09 6.88
CA ASP A 107 -0.38 -17.74 7.19
C ASP A 107 -1.56 -17.23 6.32
N ALA A 108 -2.19 -16.16 6.80
CA ALA A 108 -3.32 -15.47 6.18
C ALA A 108 -3.33 -14.00 6.64
N GLY A 109 -2.36 -13.24 6.14
CA GLY A 109 -2.16 -11.82 6.44
C GLY A 109 -3.00 -10.84 5.63
N ILE A 110 -3.12 -9.60 6.12
CA ILE A 110 -3.48 -8.43 5.31
C ILE A 110 -2.26 -7.62 4.89
N MET A 111 -2.40 -6.81 3.85
CA MET A 111 -1.55 -5.64 3.62
C MET A 111 -2.37 -4.37 3.92
N PHE A 112 -1.70 -3.32 4.39
CA PHE A 112 -2.31 -2.00 4.57
C PHE A 112 -2.28 -1.23 3.24
N PRO A 113 -3.35 -0.50 2.90
CA PRO A 113 -3.45 0.17 1.61
C PRO A 113 -2.48 1.32 1.44
N ASP A 114 -2.11 1.54 0.18
CA ASP A 114 -1.18 2.59 -0.24
C ASP A 114 -1.90 3.94 -0.45
N TYR A 115 -1.14 4.98 -0.84
CA TYR A 115 -1.65 6.36 -0.87
C TYR A 115 -2.67 6.69 -1.98
N ASP A 116 -2.83 5.83 -2.99
CA ASP A 116 -3.74 5.98 -4.13
C ASP A 116 -4.98 5.06 -4.07
N GLU A 117 -5.02 4.11 -3.13
CA GLU A 117 -6.13 3.16 -2.91
C GLU A 117 -7.26 3.78 -2.05
N PHE A 118 -7.84 4.87 -2.55
CA PHE A 118 -8.71 5.75 -1.77
C PHE A 118 -9.91 5.05 -1.09
N GLY A 119 -9.93 5.12 0.25
CA GLY A 119 -11.02 4.61 1.09
C GLY A 119 -10.92 3.14 1.48
N VAL A 120 -9.98 2.39 0.90
CA VAL A 120 -9.62 1.05 1.37
C VAL A 120 -9.13 1.13 2.82
N GLN A 121 -9.36 0.08 3.61
CA GLN A 121 -8.80 -0.08 4.95
C GLN A 121 -7.84 -1.28 5.06
N LYS A 122 -8.04 -2.32 4.24
CA LYS A 122 -7.21 -3.54 4.20
C LYS A 122 -7.20 -4.13 2.79
N ILE A 123 -6.07 -4.71 2.40
CA ILE A 123 -5.93 -5.61 1.24
C ILE A 123 -5.82 -7.04 1.77
N VAL A 124 -6.41 -7.99 1.06
CA VAL A 124 -6.65 -9.38 1.45
C VAL A 124 -6.25 -10.30 0.27
N PRO A 125 -5.66 -11.48 0.53
CA PRO A 125 -5.34 -12.46 -0.52
C PRO A 125 -6.58 -12.90 -1.31
N ASP A 126 -6.38 -13.44 -2.51
CA ASP A 126 -7.47 -13.91 -3.37
C ASP A 126 -8.29 -15.04 -2.72
N THR A 127 -9.41 -14.68 -2.11
CA THR A 127 -10.33 -15.62 -1.46
C THR A 127 -11.19 -16.39 -2.46
N THR A 128 -11.30 -15.91 -3.71
CA THR A 128 -11.99 -16.61 -4.80
C THR A 128 -11.16 -17.80 -5.28
N PHE A 129 -9.85 -17.61 -5.46
CA PHE A 129 -8.89 -18.68 -5.70
C PHE A 129 -8.85 -19.68 -4.53
N ILE A 130 -8.75 -19.21 -3.28
CA ILE A 130 -8.80 -20.08 -2.10
C ILE A 130 -10.12 -20.87 -2.06
N LYS A 131 -11.25 -20.28 -2.46
CA LYS A 131 -12.54 -21.00 -2.54
C LYS A 131 -12.54 -22.06 -3.64
N ARG A 132 -11.96 -21.77 -4.81
CA ARG A 132 -11.82 -22.71 -5.93
C ARG A 132 -10.97 -23.92 -5.54
N TRP A 133 -9.96 -23.72 -4.71
CA TRP A 133 -8.98 -24.72 -4.28
C TRP A 133 -9.25 -25.32 -2.89
N SER A 134 -10.36 -25.00 -2.22
CA SER A 134 -10.61 -25.37 -0.81
C SER A 134 -10.42 -26.87 -0.53
N HIS A 135 -10.93 -27.72 -1.44
CA HIS A 135 -10.80 -29.18 -1.43
C HIS A 135 -9.37 -29.73 -1.48
N LYS A 136 -8.37 -28.90 -1.80
CA LYS A 136 -6.93 -29.25 -1.81
C LYS A 136 -6.19 -28.74 -0.56
N ILE A 137 -6.81 -27.89 0.25
CA ILE A 137 -6.20 -27.18 1.38
C ILE A 137 -6.61 -27.88 2.68
N GLU A 138 -5.80 -28.86 3.07
CA GLU A 138 -6.12 -29.78 4.17
C GLU A 138 -5.83 -29.22 5.57
N ALA A 139 -5.07 -28.12 5.68
CA ALA A 139 -4.83 -27.40 6.93
C ALA A 139 -4.39 -25.96 6.69
N VAL A 140 -4.61 -25.10 7.69
CA VAL A 140 -3.92 -23.81 7.83
C VAL A 140 -2.91 -23.92 8.98
N ILE A 141 -1.72 -23.38 8.81
CA ILE A 141 -0.69 -23.27 9.86
C ILE A 141 -0.25 -21.81 9.95
N ILE A 142 -0.27 -21.27 11.16
CA ILE A 142 0.11 -19.89 11.45
C ILE A 142 1.49 -19.86 12.12
N THR A 143 2.38 -19.01 11.63
CA THR A 143 3.73 -18.85 12.18
C THR A 143 3.75 -17.99 13.43
N HIS A 144 3.00 -16.87 13.42
CA HIS A 144 2.90 -15.91 14.52
C HIS A 144 1.70 -14.95 14.39
N GLY A 145 1.53 -14.05 15.36
CA GLY A 145 0.31 -13.27 15.55
C GLY A 145 0.26 -11.83 15.01
N HIS A 146 1.06 -11.43 14.01
CA HIS A 146 0.93 -10.09 13.40
C HIS A 146 -0.21 -10.00 12.38
N GLU A 147 -0.74 -8.80 12.10
CA GLU A 147 -1.87 -8.62 11.16
C GLU A 147 -1.53 -9.05 9.72
N ASP A 148 -0.28 -8.93 9.31
CA ASP A 148 0.29 -9.45 8.05
C ASP A 148 0.53 -10.97 8.05
N HIS A 149 0.13 -11.69 9.09
CA HIS A 149 0.10 -13.17 9.14
C HIS A 149 -1.24 -13.76 9.62
N ILE A 150 -2.05 -13.04 10.40
CA ILE A 150 -3.39 -13.50 10.87
C ILE A 150 -4.56 -12.57 10.54
N GLY A 151 -4.31 -11.40 9.94
CA GLY A 151 -5.33 -10.36 9.75
C GLY A 151 -6.42 -10.72 8.75
N ALA A 152 -6.11 -11.53 7.72
CA ALA A 152 -7.05 -11.93 6.67
C ALA A 152 -7.87 -13.19 6.98
N LEU A 153 -7.59 -13.85 8.11
CA LEU A 153 -8.35 -15.01 8.58
C LEU A 153 -9.88 -14.84 8.54
N PRO A 154 -10.49 -13.68 8.82
CA PRO A 154 -11.94 -13.49 8.70
C PRO A 154 -12.52 -13.74 7.30
N TRP A 155 -11.73 -13.50 6.25
CA TRP A 155 -12.12 -13.70 4.85
C TRP A 155 -11.63 -15.04 4.28
N VAL A 156 -10.46 -15.52 4.74
CA VAL A 156 -9.87 -16.81 4.32
C VAL A 156 -10.60 -18.01 4.94
N ILE A 157 -11.02 -17.95 6.21
CA ILE A 157 -11.65 -19.10 6.90
C ILE A 157 -13.02 -19.52 6.31
N PRO A 158 -13.88 -18.59 5.83
CA PRO A 158 -15.08 -18.92 5.04
C PRO A 158 -14.78 -19.43 3.62
N ALA A 159 -13.64 -19.06 3.05
CA ALA A 159 -13.22 -19.56 1.73
C ALA A 159 -12.80 -21.04 1.80
N LEU A 160 -12.14 -21.45 2.87
CA LEU A 160 -11.74 -22.84 3.09
C LEU A 160 -12.92 -23.80 3.32
N ASP A 161 -12.65 -25.11 3.33
CA ASP A 161 -13.64 -26.13 3.70
C ASP A 161 -13.95 -26.04 5.21
N SER A 162 -15.19 -26.39 5.57
CA SER A 162 -15.74 -26.17 6.91
C SER A 162 -15.03 -26.97 8.01
N HIS A 163 -14.37 -28.08 7.65
CA HIS A 163 -13.57 -28.91 8.55
C HIS A 163 -12.07 -28.56 8.58
N THR A 164 -11.57 -27.66 7.70
CA THR A 164 -10.13 -27.39 7.60
C THR A 164 -9.56 -26.90 8.95
N PRO A 165 -8.65 -27.65 9.58
CA PRO A 165 -8.07 -27.31 10.87
C PRO A 165 -7.11 -26.12 10.75
N ILE A 166 -6.97 -25.38 11.86
CA ILE A 166 -6.14 -24.18 11.96
C ILE A 166 -5.16 -24.39 13.11
N PHE A 167 -3.89 -24.56 12.78
CA PHE A 167 -2.79 -24.85 13.69
C PHE A 167 -2.00 -23.57 14.02
N THR A 168 -1.74 -23.32 15.30
CA THR A 168 -0.97 -22.14 15.75
C THR A 168 -0.36 -22.35 17.15
N SER A 169 0.57 -21.49 17.55
CA SER A 169 1.01 -21.34 18.94
C SER A 169 -0.09 -20.77 19.85
N SER A 170 -0.02 -21.00 21.16
CA SER A 170 -1.13 -20.70 22.10
C SER A 170 -1.37 -19.20 22.32
N PHE A 171 -0.33 -18.36 22.32
CA PHE A 171 -0.48 -16.90 22.35
C PHE A 171 -1.28 -16.40 21.13
N THR A 172 -0.83 -16.78 19.94
CA THR A 172 -1.49 -16.44 18.67
C THR A 172 -2.90 -17.04 18.59
N MET A 173 -3.13 -18.19 19.24
CA MET A 173 -4.47 -18.76 19.33
C MET A 173 -5.45 -17.85 20.07
N GLU A 174 -5.06 -17.15 21.14
CA GLU A 174 -5.97 -16.20 21.82
C GLU A 174 -6.32 -14.98 20.95
N LEU A 175 -5.36 -14.48 20.15
CA LEU A 175 -5.63 -13.44 19.15
C LEU A 175 -6.64 -13.92 18.09
N ILE A 176 -6.47 -15.14 17.57
CA ILE A 176 -7.38 -15.75 16.60
C ILE A 176 -8.76 -16.02 17.25
N LYS A 177 -8.81 -16.65 18.42
CA LYS A 177 -10.05 -16.91 19.20
C LYS A 177 -10.85 -15.62 19.41
N LYS A 178 -10.19 -14.47 19.62
CA LYS A 178 -10.85 -13.17 19.70
C LYS A 178 -11.38 -12.72 18.33
N ARG A 179 -10.51 -12.61 17.31
CA ARG A 179 -10.91 -12.11 15.98
C ARG A 179 -12.04 -12.93 15.34
N LEU A 180 -12.04 -14.26 15.49
CA LEU A 180 -13.12 -15.11 14.95
C LEU A 180 -14.46 -14.93 15.69
N LYS A 181 -14.45 -14.53 16.96
CA LYS A 181 -15.68 -14.19 17.70
C LYS A 181 -16.23 -12.83 17.28
N GLU A 182 -15.36 -11.84 17.10
CA GLU A 182 -15.72 -10.50 16.62
C GLU A 182 -16.38 -10.54 15.23
N PHE A 183 -15.94 -11.46 14.37
CA PHE A 183 -16.53 -11.70 13.04
C PHE A 183 -17.62 -12.79 13.01
N GLY A 184 -18.04 -13.34 14.16
CA GLY A 184 -19.13 -14.32 14.25
C GLY A 184 -18.86 -15.72 13.66
N ILE A 185 -17.62 -16.02 13.26
CA ILE A 185 -17.21 -17.28 12.58
C ILE A 185 -16.40 -18.24 13.49
N PHE A 186 -16.54 -18.10 14.81
CA PHE A 186 -15.77 -18.87 15.79
C PHE A 186 -16.23 -20.34 15.88
N VAL A 187 -15.41 -21.26 15.36
CA VAL A 187 -15.66 -22.71 15.38
C VAL A 187 -14.54 -23.42 16.17
N PRO A 188 -14.73 -23.74 17.47
CA PRO A 188 -13.69 -24.32 18.33
C PRO A 188 -13.07 -25.61 17.80
N SER A 189 -13.86 -26.47 17.14
CA SER A 189 -13.42 -27.77 16.64
C SER A 189 -12.37 -27.68 15.53
N ARG A 190 -12.29 -26.56 14.80
CA ARG A 190 -11.23 -26.31 13.78
C ARG A 190 -9.89 -25.94 14.41
N LEU A 191 -9.90 -25.31 15.59
CA LEU A 191 -8.70 -24.75 16.21
C LEU A 191 -7.82 -25.84 16.84
N LYS A 192 -6.51 -25.75 16.63
CA LYS A 192 -5.49 -26.71 17.11
C LYS A 192 -4.26 -25.94 17.61
N GLU A 193 -3.88 -26.15 18.86
CA GLU A 193 -2.68 -25.55 19.44
C GLU A 193 -1.49 -26.49 19.25
N PHE A 194 -0.44 -26.03 18.58
CA PHE A 194 0.84 -26.76 18.49
C PHE A 194 1.78 -26.37 19.64
N LYS A 195 2.87 -27.12 19.80
CA LYS A 195 3.98 -26.77 20.70
C LYS A 195 5.29 -26.87 19.94
N VAL A 196 6.19 -25.93 20.19
CA VAL A 196 7.54 -25.92 19.60
C VAL A 196 8.26 -27.23 19.93
N ARG A 197 9.03 -27.76 18.97
CA ARG A 197 9.72 -29.06 19.02
C ARG A 197 8.82 -30.28 19.24
N ARG A 198 7.50 -30.14 18.99
CA ARG A 198 6.57 -31.28 18.89
C ARG A 198 6.04 -31.42 17.47
N LYS A 199 6.29 -32.60 16.89
CA LYS A 199 5.77 -33.01 15.59
C LYS A 199 4.25 -33.22 15.64
N PHE A 200 3.55 -32.79 14.61
CA PHE A 200 2.12 -33.08 14.35
C PHE A 200 1.91 -33.29 12.85
N HIS A 201 0.76 -33.86 12.45
CA HIS A 201 0.44 -34.04 11.04
C HIS A 201 -0.51 -32.93 10.55
N ALA A 202 -0.24 -32.37 9.38
CA ALA A 202 -1.07 -31.37 8.72
C ALA A 202 -0.97 -31.54 7.19
N GLY A 203 -2.10 -31.84 6.55
CA GLY A 203 -2.14 -32.19 5.13
C GLY A 203 -1.21 -33.35 4.79
N PRO A 204 -0.30 -33.22 3.80
CA PRO A 204 0.66 -34.26 3.46
C PRO A 204 1.96 -34.25 4.29
N PHE A 205 2.09 -33.36 5.29
CA PHE A 205 3.34 -33.16 6.03
C PHE A 205 3.27 -33.61 7.50
N GLU A 206 4.38 -34.16 7.99
CA GLU A 206 4.73 -34.09 9.40
C GLU A 206 5.41 -32.73 9.66
N VAL A 207 4.81 -31.91 10.53
CA VAL A 207 5.21 -30.53 10.81
C VAL A 207 5.82 -30.43 12.20
N GLU A 208 7.00 -29.83 12.30
CA GLU A 208 7.66 -29.48 13.56
C GLU A 208 7.92 -27.96 13.60
N PRO A 209 7.26 -27.21 14.51
CA PRO A 209 7.58 -25.81 14.74
C PRO A 209 8.90 -25.69 15.52
N ILE A 210 9.80 -24.82 15.07
CA ILE A 210 11.05 -24.47 15.75
C ILE A 210 10.99 -23.00 16.18
N ARG A 211 11.64 -22.63 17.30
CA ARG A 211 11.48 -21.28 17.84
C ARG A 211 12.45 -20.29 17.19
N VAL A 212 11.90 -19.17 16.75
CA VAL A 212 12.64 -18.00 16.29
C VAL A 212 12.37 -16.80 17.20
N THR A 213 13.30 -15.85 17.28
CA THR A 213 13.07 -14.58 18.01
C THR A 213 12.58 -13.53 17.02
N HIS A 214 11.54 -12.80 17.39
CA HIS A 214 10.88 -11.79 16.56
C HIS A 214 10.26 -10.71 17.46
N SER A 215 9.59 -9.69 16.91
CA SER A 215 9.01 -8.57 17.68
C SER A 215 7.64 -8.87 18.34
N ILE A 216 7.36 -10.15 18.60
CA ILE A 216 6.08 -10.69 19.13
C ILE A 216 6.34 -12.04 19.83
N PRO A 217 5.58 -12.43 20.87
CA PRO A 217 5.70 -13.75 21.50
C PRO A 217 5.40 -14.93 20.57
N ASP A 218 5.91 -16.11 20.93
CA ASP A 218 5.65 -17.42 20.30
C ASP A 218 5.82 -17.49 18.76
N CYS A 219 6.70 -16.69 18.17
CA CYS A 219 7.03 -16.80 16.74
C CYS A 219 7.75 -18.13 16.42
N CYS A 220 7.34 -18.78 15.33
CA CYS A 220 7.82 -20.10 14.95
C CYS A 220 8.20 -20.19 13.45
N GLY A 221 9.37 -20.77 13.18
CA GLY A 221 9.66 -21.38 11.89
C GLY A 221 9.03 -22.77 11.80
N LEU A 222 8.78 -23.25 10.58
CA LEU A 222 8.10 -24.52 10.31
C LEU A 222 8.99 -25.47 9.50
N VAL A 223 9.29 -26.64 10.06
CA VAL A 223 9.90 -27.76 9.34
C VAL A 223 8.81 -28.70 8.87
N LEU A 224 8.66 -28.88 7.56
CA LEU A 224 7.64 -29.68 6.90
C LEU A 224 8.29 -30.91 6.26
N ARG A 225 7.97 -32.12 6.72
CA ARG A 225 8.60 -33.37 6.27
C ARG A 225 7.61 -34.24 5.51
N CYS A 226 8.08 -34.85 4.42
CA CYS A 226 7.35 -35.86 3.65
C CYS A 226 8.32 -36.84 2.97
N SER A 227 7.78 -37.83 2.24
CA SER A 227 8.55 -38.80 1.44
C SER A 227 9.54 -38.19 0.45
N ASP A 228 9.25 -36.99 -0.04
CA ASP A 228 9.96 -36.35 -1.15
C ASP A 228 10.96 -35.27 -0.68
N GLY A 229 11.09 -35.08 0.63
CA GLY A 229 12.05 -34.17 1.25
C GLY A 229 11.48 -33.36 2.40
N THR A 230 12.37 -32.54 2.98
CA THR A 230 12.08 -31.63 4.08
C THR A 230 12.15 -30.18 3.59
N ILE A 231 11.07 -29.42 3.79
CA ILE A 231 10.97 -27.98 3.54
C ILE A 231 11.16 -27.27 4.89
N PHE A 232 11.90 -26.16 4.90
CA PHE A 232 12.02 -25.27 6.05
C PHE A 232 11.53 -23.86 5.69
N HIS A 233 10.46 -23.40 6.33
CA HIS A 233 9.97 -22.03 6.25
C HIS A 233 10.42 -21.30 7.52
N THR A 234 11.22 -20.24 7.43
CA THR A 234 11.75 -19.58 8.65
C THR A 234 10.67 -18.94 9.51
N GLY A 235 9.54 -18.56 8.91
CA GLY A 235 8.68 -17.50 9.47
C GLY A 235 9.44 -16.18 9.48
N ASP A 236 8.99 -15.24 10.29
CA ASP A 236 9.63 -13.94 10.46
C ASP A 236 10.51 -13.94 11.70
N TRP A 237 11.76 -13.51 11.54
CA TRP A 237 12.79 -13.78 12.53
C TRP A 237 13.96 -12.81 12.47
N LYS A 238 14.58 -12.62 13.63
CA LYS A 238 15.95 -12.14 13.83
C LYS A 238 16.68 -13.12 14.75
N ILE A 239 17.95 -12.86 15.04
CA ILE A 239 18.64 -13.49 16.17
C ILE A 239 18.77 -12.45 17.29
N ASP A 240 17.85 -12.51 18.25
CA ASP A 240 18.09 -11.89 19.56
C ASP A 240 18.96 -12.83 20.42
N GLU A 241 20.16 -12.37 20.77
CA GLU A 241 21.09 -13.09 21.66
C GLU A 241 20.72 -12.93 23.15
N SER A 242 19.92 -11.90 23.49
CA SER A 242 19.46 -11.61 24.87
C SER A 242 17.98 -11.14 24.90
N PRO A 243 17.03 -11.98 24.44
CA PRO A 243 15.62 -11.63 24.40
C PRO A 243 14.98 -11.56 25.79
N LEU A 244 14.06 -10.61 25.95
CA LEU A 244 13.39 -10.28 27.22
C LEU A 244 12.53 -11.42 27.80
N ASP A 245 12.14 -12.42 27.02
CA ASP A 245 11.41 -13.60 27.51
C ASP A 245 12.34 -14.74 28.00
N GLY A 246 13.66 -14.51 28.01
CA GLY A 246 14.70 -15.44 28.47
C GLY A 246 14.95 -16.63 27.55
N LYS A 247 14.22 -16.75 26.43
CA LYS A 247 14.30 -17.89 25.51
C LYS A 247 15.01 -17.41 24.23
N ILE A 248 16.16 -17.99 23.90
CA ILE A 248 16.97 -17.62 22.73
C ILE A 248 16.46 -18.23 21.41
N PHE A 249 17.01 -17.78 20.28
CA PHE A 249 16.80 -18.36 18.95
C PHE A 249 17.33 -19.81 18.88
N ASP A 250 16.54 -20.75 18.35
CA ASP A 250 16.85 -22.19 18.40
C ASP A 250 17.86 -22.63 17.31
N ARG A 251 19.13 -22.23 17.49
CA ARG A 251 20.25 -22.65 16.63
C ARG A 251 20.45 -24.17 16.64
N GLU A 252 20.18 -24.84 17.77
CA GLU A 252 20.38 -26.28 17.89
C GLU A 252 19.41 -27.05 16.97
N ALA A 253 18.14 -26.62 16.88
CA ALA A 253 17.19 -27.17 15.92
C ALA A 253 17.69 -27.02 14.47
N LEU A 254 18.28 -25.88 14.11
CA LEU A 254 18.84 -25.68 12.77
C LEU A 254 20.05 -26.58 12.50
N GLU A 255 20.92 -26.81 13.48
CA GLU A 255 22.02 -27.76 13.34
C GLU A 255 21.53 -29.21 13.24
N GLN A 256 20.51 -29.60 13.99
CA GLN A 256 19.86 -30.91 13.87
C GLN A 256 19.21 -31.08 12.49
N LEU A 257 18.51 -30.06 12.02
CA LEU A 257 17.88 -30.01 10.70
C LEU A 257 18.89 -30.02 9.54
N SER A 258 20.06 -29.40 9.72
CA SER A 258 21.18 -29.45 8.77
C SER A 258 21.74 -30.88 8.62
N LYS A 259 21.75 -31.66 9.70
CA LYS A 259 22.15 -33.08 9.71
C LYS A 259 21.09 -33.99 9.06
N GLU A 260 19.81 -33.64 9.14
CA GLU A 260 18.71 -34.29 8.40
C GLU A 260 18.79 -33.99 6.90
N GLY A 261 18.98 -32.72 6.54
CA GLY A 261 19.21 -32.23 5.17
C GLY A 261 17.99 -31.55 4.54
N VAL A 262 18.02 -30.21 4.46
CA VAL A 262 16.93 -29.42 3.91
C VAL A 262 16.87 -29.48 2.38
N THR A 263 15.68 -29.73 1.85
CA THR A 263 15.40 -29.83 0.41
C THR A 263 15.07 -28.46 -0.19
N LEU A 264 14.24 -27.68 0.50
CA LEU A 264 13.92 -26.29 0.19
C LEU A 264 13.93 -25.48 1.47
N MET A 265 14.67 -24.37 1.49
CA MET A 265 14.53 -23.34 2.52
C MET A 265 13.81 -22.13 1.93
N MET A 266 12.85 -21.61 2.69
CA MET A 266 12.12 -20.38 2.40
C MET A 266 12.37 -19.41 3.54
N SER A 267 12.90 -18.22 3.27
CA SER A 267 13.32 -17.27 4.32
C SER A 267 12.88 -15.83 4.11
N ASP A 268 12.45 -15.20 5.20
CA ASP A 268 12.25 -13.75 5.35
C ASP A 268 13.45 -12.96 4.78
N SER A 269 13.16 -11.94 3.98
CA SER A 269 14.14 -11.12 3.26
C SER A 269 14.13 -9.65 3.67
N THR A 270 13.23 -9.25 4.59
CA THR A 270 12.81 -7.88 4.87
C THR A 270 13.95 -6.89 5.13
N ASN A 271 15.02 -7.35 5.78
CA ASN A 271 16.17 -6.52 6.18
C ASN A 271 17.50 -6.94 5.50
N VAL A 272 17.49 -7.67 4.37
CA VAL A 272 18.74 -8.11 3.67
C VAL A 272 19.63 -6.95 3.15
N LEU A 273 19.05 -5.77 3.00
CA LEU A 273 19.76 -4.51 2.68
C LEU A 273 20.39 -3.84 3.92
N SER A 274 20.04 -4.27 5.14
CA SER A 274 20.62 -3.76 6.38
C SER A 274 21.93 -4.51 6.68
N PRO A 275 23.09 -3.83 6.72
CA PRO A 275 24.36 -4.45 7.08
C PRO A 275 24.46 -4.68 8.60
N GLY A 276 25.37 -5.55 9.03
CA GLY A 276 25.51 -5.91 10.44
C GLY A 276 24.49 -6.96 10.90
N ARG A 277 24.23 -6.95 12.20
CA ARG A 277 23.20 -7.72 12.90
C ARG A 277 22.15 -6.77 13.49
N SER A 278 20.95 -7.28 13.73
CA SER A 278 19.92 -6.62 14.52
C SER A 278 20.39 -6.41 15.97
N ILE A 279 19.81 -5.41 16.66
CA ILE A 279 20.08 -5.21 18.09
C ILE A 279 19.03 -5.92 18.96
N SER A 280 19.43 -6.34 20.16
CA SER A 280 18.53 -6.95 21.14
C SER A 280 17.43 -5.98 21.60
N GLU A 281 16.24 -6.49 21.94
CA GLU A 281 15.23 -5.70 22.67
C GLU A 281 15.71 -5.30 24.08
N THR A 282 16.72 -5.96 24.66
CA THR A 282 17.33 -5.53 25.93
C THR A 282 18.01 -4.16 25.79
N VAL A 283 18.69 -3.88 24.67
CA VAL A 283 19.26 -2.55 24.39
C VAL A 283 18.17 -1.48 24.28
N VAL A 284 16.98 -1.86 23.79
CA VAL A 284 15.81 -0.97 23.74
C VAL A 284 15.22 -0.75 25.13
N ALA A 285 15.22 -1.77 26.00
CA ALA A 285 14.81 -1.67 27.39
C ALA A 285 15.71 -0.72 28.20
N ASP A 286 17.03 -0.83 28.05
CA ASP A 286 18.00 0.06 28.69
C ASP A 286 17.83 1.52 28.24
N ALA A 287 17.64 1.73 26.94
CA ALA A 287 17.39 3.06 26.37
C ALA A 287 16.07 3.67 26.88
N LEU A 288 15.00 2.87 26.94
CA LEU A 288 13.71 3.28 27.51
C LEU A 288 13.85 3.65 28.99
N LEU A 289 14.43 2.78 29.81
CA LEU A 289 14.65 3.02 31.23
C LEU A 289 15.41 4.32 31.47
N ARG A 290 16.50 4.54 30.74
CA ARG A 290 17.30 5.76 30.85
C ARG A 290 16.47 7.03 30.57
N TYR A 291 15.79 7.10 29.42
CA TYR A 291 14.97 8.28 29.09
C TYR A 291 13.75 8.47 30.02
N ILE A 292 13.16 7.39 30.54
CA ILE A 292 12.03 7.45 31.48
C ILE A 292 12.48 7.99 32.85
N SER A 293 13.71 7.65 33.27
CA SER A 293 14.35 8.17 34.50
C SER A 293 14.87 9.60 34.37
N GLU A 294 15.34 10.00 33.18
CA GLU A 294 15.76 11.38 32.88
C GLU A 294 14.57 12.36 32.78
N ALA A 295 13.35 11.84 32.54
CA ALA A 295 12.15 12.65 32.31
C ALA A 295 11.63 13.36 33.57
N LYS A 296 11.47 14.68 33.49
CA LYS A 296 10.90 15.52 34.56
C LYS A 296 9.36 15.62 34.52
N GLY A 297 8.80 15.75 33.32
CA GLY A 297 7.37 15.80 33.08
C GLY A 297 6.75 14.43 32.83
N ARG A 298 5.68 14.39 32.04
CA ARG A 298 4.98 13.16 31.63
C ARG A 298 5.73 12.47 30.50
N VAL A 299 5.72 11.13 30.48
CA VAL A 299 6.30 10.37 29.36
C VAL A 299 5.19 9.77 28.50
N ILE A 300 5.34 9.87 27.18
CA ILE A 300 4.41 9.32 26.18
C ILE A 300 5.23 8.47 25.20
N THR A 301 5.16 7.15 25.30
CA THR A 301 5.89 6.23 24.40
C THR A 301 4.97 5.62 23.35
N THR A 302 5.49 5.46 22.14
CA THR A 302 4.72 5.06 20.95
C THR A 302 5.30 3.78 20.36
N GLN A 303 4.49 2.71 20.22
CA GLN A 303 4.98 1.42 19.74
C GLN A 303 3.90 0.59 19.03
N PHE A 304 4.33 -0.45 18.32
CA PHE A 304 3.43 -1.47 17.75
C PHE A 304 2.80 -2.31 18.87
N ALA A 305 1.49 -2.51 18.81
CA ALA A 305 0.74 -3.19 19.87
C ALA A 305 1.12 -4.67 20.07
N SER A 306 1.72 -5.30 19.06
CA SER A 306 2.18 -6.69 19.11
C SER A 306 3.41 -6.92 19.98
N ASN A 307 4.21 -5.89 20.26
CA ASN A 307 5.46 -6.04 20.99
C ASN A 307 5.24 -6.06 22.51
N ILE A 308 4.66 -7.17 22.97
CA ILE A 308 4.38 -7.45 24.38
C ILE A 308 5.65 -7.45 25.23
N HIS A 309 6.78 -7.89 24.69
CA HIS A 309 8.07 -7.89 25.40
C HIS A 309 8.50 -6.46 25.78
N ARG A 310 8.47 -5.52 24.83
CA ARG A 310 8.82 -4.11 25.08
C ARG A 310 7.77 -3.38 25.92
N LEU A 311 6.50 -3.81 25.87
CA LEU A 311 5.50 -3.34 26.84
C LEU A 311 5.93 -3.66 28.28
N GLY A 312 6.48 -4.86 28.51
CA GLY A 312 7.11 -5.24 29.78
C GLY A 312 8.27 -4.33 30.17
N SER A 313 9.18 -4.01 29.25
CA SER A 313 10.29 -3.06 29.49
C SER A 313 9.79 -1.68 29.94
N VAL A 314 8.74 -1.17 29.29
CA VAL A 314 8.14 0.12 29.63
C VAL A 314 7.49 0.08 31.01
N LYS A 315 6.81 -1.01 31.38
CA LYS A 315 6.23 -1.16 32.73
C LYS A 315 7.30 -1.25 33.81
N ALA A 316 8.38 -2.00 33.59
CA ALA A 316 9.51 -2.07 34.51
C ALA A 316 10.15 -0.69 34.74
N ALA A 317 10.34 0.10 33.67
CA ALA A 317 10.83 1.47 33.78
C ALA A 317 9.83 2.42 34.47
N ALA A 318 8.52 2.23 34.27
CA ALA A 318 7.49 2.98 35.00
C ALA A 318 7.55 2.67 36.51
N ASP A 319 7.59 1.39 36.88
CA ASP A 319 7.64 0.95 38.29
C ASP A 319 8.91 1.44 39.00
N LEU A 320 10.07 1.34 38.36
CA LEU A 320 11.36 1.84 38.89
C LEU A 320 11.40 3.36 39.08
N THR A 321 10.58 4.11 38.34
CA THR A 321 10.46 5.58 38.46
C THR A 321 9.22 6.03 39.23
N GLY A 322 8.45 5.10 39.82
CA GLY A 322 7.21 5.36 40.54
C GLY A 322 6.01 5.77 39.67
N ARG A 323 6.19 5.84 38.34
CA ARG A 323 5.19 6.28 37.37
C ARG A 323 4.08 5.24 37.19
N LYS A 324 2.85 5.71 36.99
CA LYS A 324 1.69 4.86 36.69
C LYS A 324 1.51 4.72 35.17
N MET A 325 1.44 3.48 34.69
CA MET A 325 1.33 3.20 33.25
C MET A 325 -0.13 3.16 32.79
N VAL A 326 -0.42 3.86 31.68
CA VAL A 326 -1.72 3.89 30.98
C VAL A 326 -1.55 3.36 29.56
N LEU A 327 -2.50 2.56 29.07
CA LEU A 327 -2.55 2.11 27.66
C LEU A 327 -3.63 2.85 26.88
N VAL A 328 -3.22 3.62 25.87
CA VAL A 328 -4.12 4.38 24.97
C VAL A 328 -4.15 3.73 23.58
N GLY A 329 -5.07 2.79 23.43
CA GLY A 329 -5.37 2.12 22.16
C GLY A 329 -5.99 0.74 22.36
N MET A 330 -7.05 0.42 21.61
CA MET A 330 -7.75 -0.86 21.72
C MET A 330 -6.85 -2.06 21.35
N SER A 331 -5.90 -1.87 20.43
CA SER A 331 -4.95 -2.92 20.05
C SER A 331 -3.94 -3.24 21.16
N LEU A 332 -3.40 -2.23 21.87
CA LEU A 332 -2.52 -2.44 23.02
C LEU A 332 -3.20 -3.30 24.10
N ARG A 333 -4.44 -2.93 24.49
CA ARG A 333 -5.27 -3.74 25.40
C ARG A 333 -5.50 -5.15 24.83
N THR A 334 -5.86 -5.26 23.55
CA THR A 334 -6.15 -6.55 22.89
C THR A 334 -5.00 -7.56 22.89
N TYR A 335 -3.79 -7.14 22.56
CA TYR A 335 -2.63 -8.04 22.52
C TYR A 335 -2.17 -8.40 23.95
N LEU A 336 -2.29 -7.46 24.92
CA LEU A 336 -2.00 -7.75 26.33
C LEU A 336 -3.03 -8.72 26.94
N ASP A 337 -4.34 -8.54 26.68
CA ASP A 337 -5.40 -9.44 27.11
C ASP A 337 -5.18 -10.88 26.61
N ALA A 338 -4.70 -11.03 25.37
CA ALA A 338 -4.37 -12.33 24.78
C ALA A 338 -3.15 -12.96 25.48
N ALA A 339 -2.08 -12.19 25.70
CA ALA A 339 -0.91 -12.65 26.45
C ALA A 339 -1.25 -13.04 27.89
N PHE A 340 -2.19 -12.33 28.53
CA PHE A 340 -2.60 -12.60 29.91
C PHE A 340 -3.41 -13.90 30.03
N LYS A 341 -4.36 -14.13 29.10
CA LYS A 341 -5.13 -15.40 29.02
C LYS A 341 -4.28 -16.62 28.71
N ASP A 342 -3.23 -16.43 27.91
CA ASP A 342 -2.23 -17.44 27.57
C ASP A 342 -1.15 -17.64 28.67
N GLY A 343 -1.16 -16.81 29.72
CA GLY A 343 -0.21 -16.90 30.84
C GLY A 343 1.21 -16.43 30.51
N LYS A 344 1.39 -15.63 29.44
CA LYS A 344 2.68 -15.09 28.97
C LYS A 344 2.80 -13.56 29.06
N ALA A 345 1.80 -12.85 29.59
CA ALA A 345 1.88 -11.40 29.77
C ALA A 345 2.97 -11.04 30.80
N PRO A 346 3.88 -10.09 30.49
CA PRO A 346 4.85 -9.56 31.46
C PRO A 346 4.22 -8.56 32.44
N ILE A 347 2.90 -8.33 32.37
CA ILE A 347 2.17 -7.35 33.16
C ILE A 347 0.75 -7.87 33.42
N ASP A 348 0.26 -7.72 34.65
CA ASP A 348 -1.16 -7.89 34.96
C ASP A 348 -1.94 -6.64 34.52
N PRO A 349 -2.95 -6.75 33.62
CA PRO A 349 -3.76 -5.62 33.15
C PRO A 349 -4.44 -4.81 34.27
N SER A 350 -4.73 -5.43 35.42
CA SER A 350 -5.36 -4.77 36.57
C SER A 350 -4.44 -3.78 37.29
N THR A 351 -3.11 -3.88 37.08
CA THR A 351 -2.12 -2.95 37.65
C THR A 351 -1.96 -1.64 36.86
N LEU A 352 -2.73 -1.49 35.77
CA LEU A 352 -2.66 -0.36 34.85
C LEU A 352 -3.73 0.68 35.20
N VAL A 353 -3.36 1.96 35.09
CA VAL A 353 -4.33 3.04 35.24
C VAL A 353 -5.23 3.08 34.01
N LYS A 354 -6.54 3.19 34.23
CA LYS A 354 -7.54 3.28 33.18
C LYS A 354 -7.42 4.62 32.45
N ILE A 355 -7.84 4.69 31.19
CA ILE A 355 -7.83 5.96 30.43
C ILE A 355 -8.79 6.96 31.08
N GLU A 356 -9.88 6.41 31.61
CA GLU A 356 -11.00 7.06 32.25
C GLU A 356 -10.59 7.73 33.59
N ASP A 357 -9.54 7.22 34.23
CA ASP A 357 -8.99 7.71 35.51
C ASP A 357 -7.76 8.64 35.31
N ILE A 358 -7.39 8.99 34.06
CA ILE A 358 -6.07 9.60 33.75
C ILE A 358 -5.88 11.00 34.35
N ASP A 359 -6.93 11.82 34.37
CA ASP A 359 -6.88 13.20 34.86
C ASP A 359 -6.81 13.27 36.41
N ALA A 360 -6.92 12.15 37.11
CA ALA A 360 -6.74 12.05 38.56
C ALA A 360 -5.26 11.98 39.01
N TYR A 361 -4.31 11.92 38.07
CA TYR A 361 -2.88 11.81 38.34
C TYR A 361 -2.11 13.04 37.85
N ALA A 362 -1.11 13.50 38.62
CA ALA A 362 -0.24 14.58 38.16
C ALA A 362 0.56 14.12 36.92
N PRO A 363 0.75 14.95 35.88
CA PRO A 363 1.37 14.52 34.62
C PRO A 363 2.75 13.87 34.78
N LYS A 364 3.58 14.40 35.69
CA LYS A 364 4.91 13.85 36.03
C LYS A 364 4.87 12.41 36.58
N ASP A 365 3.76 11.98 37.16
CA ASP A 365 3.59 10.66 37.77
C ASP A 365 2.98 9.65 36.78
N LEU A 366 2.74 10.05 35.52
CA LEU A 366 2.19 9.21 34.46
C LEU A 366 3.25 8.75 33.44
N LEU A 367 3.02 7.56 32.88
CA LEU A 367 3.61 7.09 31.63
C LEU A 367 2.50 6.55 30.71
N ILE A 368 2.32 7.18 29.55
CA ILE A 368 1.33 6.79 28.56
C ILE A 368 1.99 5.94 27.48
N VAL A 369 1.48 4.73 27.24
CA VAL A 369 1.80 3.93 26.04
C VAL A 369 0.69 4.13 25.03
N THR A 370 1.03 4.59 23.83
CA THR A 370 0.02 4.94 22.81
C THR A 370 0.30 4.33 21.44
N THR A 371 -0.78 4.26 20.66
CA THR A 371 -0.81 3.84 19.26
C THR A 371 -0.74 5.05 18.32
N GLY A 372 -0.44 4.83 17.03
CA GLY A 372 -0.39 5.91 16.03
C GLY A 372 1.00 6.28 15.55
N SER A 373 2.00 5.42 15.73
CA SER A 373 3.38 5.70 15.28
C SER A 373 3.49 5.87 13.76
N GLN A 374 2.56 5.33 12.97
CA GLN A 374 2.49 5.49 11.52
C GLN A 374 1.56 6.64 11.10
N ALA A 375 1.14 7.51 12.02
CA ALA A 375 0.16 8.58 11.81
C ALA A 375 -1.19 8.10 11.24
N GLU A 376 -1.66 6.93 11.69
CA GLU A 376 -2.95 6.37 11.31
C GLU A 376 -4.10 7.34 11.70
N PRO A 377 -5.06 7.66 10.80
CA PRO A 377 -5.98 8.78 11.00
C PRO A 377 -6.74 8.81 12.34
N ARG A 378 -7.18 7.64 12.81
CA ARG A 378 -7.96 7.47 14.06
C ARG A 378 -7.11 7.11 15.29
N ALA A 379 -5.79 6.98 15.16
CA ALA A 379 -4.95 6.58 16.28
C ALA A 379 -4.67 7.76 17.23
N ALA A 380 -4.57 7.46 18.53
CA ALA A 380 -4.62 8.49 19.57
C ALA A 380 -3.48 9.51 19.52
N LEU A 381 -2.26 9.12 19.12
CA LEU A 381 -1.15 10.06 18.91
C LEU A 381 -1.42 11.03 17.76
N ASN A 382 -1.96 10.54 16.64
CA ASN A 382 -2.28 11.39 15.50
C ASN A 382 -3.44 12.35 15.84
N LEU A 383 -4.47 11.89 16.54
CA LEU A 383 -5.54 12.76 17.06
C LEU A 383 -5.00 13.79 18.08
N ALA A 384 -4.04 13.41 18.91
CA ALA A 384 -3.40 14.32 19.87
C ALA A 384 -2.60 15.43 19.18
N SER A 385 -1.94 15.12 18.05
CA SER A 385 -1.26 16.11 17.20
C SER A 385 -2.20 17.11 16.51
N PHE A 386 -3.52 16.95 16.63
CA PHE A 386 -4.52 17.93 16.20
C PHE A 386 -5.27 18.56 17.39
N GLY A 387 -4.85 18.28 18.64
CA GLY A 387 -5.59 18.65 19.86
C GLY A 387 -6.91 17.90 20.08
N GLY A 388 -7.33 17.02 19.17
CA GLY A 388 -8.64 16.35 19.19
C GLY A 388 -8.70 15.03 19.99
N SER A 389 -7.56 14.51 20.47
CA SER A 389 -7.54 13.31 21.31
C SER A 389 -8.07 13.63 22.70
N HIS A 390 -9.22 13.04 23.05
CA HIS A 390 -9.82 13.20 24.37
C HIS A 390 -8.98 12.53 25.46
N SER A 391 -8.24 11.47 25.13
CA SER A 391 -7.43 10.68 26.06
C SER A 391 -5.98 11.15 26.22
N VAL A 392 -5.46 12.00 25.31
CA VAL A 392 -4.08 12.49 25.32
C VAL A 392 -4.05 13.93 24.80
N LYS A 393 -4.07 14.90 25.72
CA LYS A 393 -3.80 16.32 25.43
C LYS A 393 -2.31 16.56 25.63
N LEU A 394 -1.59 16.96 24.58
CA LEU A 394 -0.14 17.20 24.63
C LEU A 394 0.18 18.54 25.31
N GLY A 395 1.28 18.59 26.05
CA GLY A 395 1.77 19.78 26.75
C GLY A 395 3.29 19.94 26.63
N LYS A 396 3.80 21.15 26.87
CA LYS A 396 5.20 21.52 26.61
C LYS A 396 6.22 20.70 27.41
N ASP A 397 5.84 20.25 28.60
CA ASP A 397 6.68 19.43 29.48
C ASP A 397 6.60 17.91 29.19
N ASP A 398 5.88 17.49 28.15
CA ASP A 398 5.81 16.08 27.75
C ASP A 398 7.10 15.62 27.05
N LEU A 399 7.53 14.39 27.38
CA LEU A 399 8.57 13.66 26.65
C LEU A 399 7.94 12.57 25.77
N VAL A 400 7.98 12.75 24.45
CA VAL A 400 7.47 11.79 23.46
C VAL A 400 8.59 10.86 23.00
N LEU A 401 8.50 9.57 23.37
CA LEU A 401 9.45 8.53 22.95
C LEU A 401 8.92 7.79 21.71
N TYR A 402 9.58 7.98 20.57
CA TYR A 402 9.20 7.31 19.31
C TYR A 402 9.85 5.91 19.21
N SER A 403 9.23 4.91 19.85
CA SER A 403 9.72 3.53 19.94
C SER A 403 9.28 2.65 18.74
N ALA A 404 9.38 3.22 17.54
CA ALA A 404 8.96 2.60 16.28
C ALA A 404 9.91 2.92 15.11
N LYS A 405 9.79 2.13 14.04
CA LYS A 405 10.30 2.44 12.69
C LYS A 405 9.13 2.91 11.84
N VAL A 406 9.38 3.92 11.00
CA VAL A 406 8.43 4.32 9.95
C VAL A 406 8.41 3.22 8.88
N ILE A 407 7.23 2.67 8.60
CA ILE A 407 7.01 1.74 7.49
C ILE A 407 7.10 2.55 6.17
N PRO A 408 7.76 2.04 5.11
CA PRO A 408 7.85 2.74 3.83
C PRO A 408 6.49 3.23 3.31
N GLY A 409 6.48 4.40 2.66
CA GLY A 409 5.26 5.09 2.21
C GLY A 409 4.67 6.03 3.28
N ASN A 410 4.90 5.76 4.57
CA ASN A 410 4.32 6.55 5.66
C ASN A 410 5.15 7.78 6.05
N GLU A 411 6.33 8.00 5.47
CA GLU A 411 7.27 9.07 5.86
C GLU A 411 6.61 10.45 5.83
N THR A 412 5.86 10.75 4.77
CA THR A 412 5.21 12.06 4.62
C THR A 412 4.11 12.28 5.67
N ARG A 413 3.35 11.24 6.04
CA ARG A 413 2.27 11.38 7.03
C ARG A 413 2.80 11.39 8.47
N VAL A 414 3.82 10.59 8.77
CA VAL A 414 4.51 10.61 10.07
C VAL A 414 5.23 11.93 10.30
N MET A 415 6.01 12.44 9.34
CA MET A 415 6.70 13.73 9.52
C MET A 415 5.72 14.89 9.70
N LYS A 416 4.59 14.91 8.97
CA LYS A 416 3.51 15.89 9.21
C LYS A 416 2.90 15.79 10.61
N MET A 417 2.78 14.59 11.18
CA MET A 417 2.32 14.41 12.57
C MET A 417 3.37 14.88 13.58
N LEU A 418 4.63 14.51 13.38
CA LEU A 418 5.73 14.91 14.28
C LEU A 418 5.91 16.43 14.30
N ASN A 419 5.85 17.11 13.14
CA ASN A 419 5.89 18.58 13.08
C ASN A 419 4.80 19.22 13.95
N ARG A 420 3.55 18.76 13.86
CA ARG A 420 2.45 19.27 14.71
C ARG A 420 2.67 18.98 16.20
N ILE A 421 3.27 17.83 16.54
CA ILE A 421 3.65 17.53 17.93
C ILE A 421 4.73 18.52 18.40
N THR A 422 5.71 18.86 17.56
CA THR A 422 6.73 19.89 17.87
C THR A 422 6.12 21.29 17.99
N GLU A 423 5.15 21.65 17.15
CA GLU A 423 4.41 22.93 17.22
C GLU A 423 3.66 23.10 18.56
N LEU A 424 3.22 22.00 19.19
CA LEU A 424 2.59 22.00 20.52
C LEU A 424 3.60 22.12 21.67
N GLY A 425 4.90 21.91 21.42
CA GLY A 425 6.00 22.05 22.38
C GLY A 425 6.62 20.80 23.03
N PRO A 426 6.00 19.59 23.07
CA PRO A 426 6.66 18.39 23.59
C PRO A 426 8.06 18.11 23.04
N THR A 427 8.95 17.59 23.90
CA THR A 427 10.26 17.09 23.48
C THR A 427 10.10 15.72 22.81
N ILE A 428 10.55 15.56 21.57
CA ILE A 428 10.46 14.28 20.82
C ILE A 428 11.83 13.60 20.76
N MET A 429 11.95 12.41 21.34
CA MET A 429 13.12 11.55 21.21
C MET A 429 12.86 10.44 20.17
N MET A 430 13.68 10.41 19.12
CA MET A 430 13.52 9.50 17.99
C MET A 430 14.86 9.22 17.29
N GLY A 431 14.85 8.28 16.34
CA GLY A 431 15.99 7.98 15.47
C GLY A 431 16.93 6.90 16.01
N LYS A 432 17.82 6.38 15.14
CA LYS A 432 18.65 5.20 15.44
C LYS A 432 19.53 5.37 16.67
N ASN A 433 20.14 6.55 16.83
CA ASN A 433 21.08 6.83 17.93
C ASN A 433 20.40 6.87 19.31
N ALA A 434 19.07 6.99 19.38
CA ALA A 434 18.34 6.95 20.64
C ALA A 434 18.19 5.52 21.21
N GLY A 435 18.43 4.46 20.41
CA GLY A 435 18.24 3.07 20.83
C GLY A 435 16.78 2.64 21.06
N LEU A 436 15.81 3.55 20.92
CA LEU A 436 14.39 3.36 21.23
C LEU A 436 13.66 2.31 20.39
N HIS A 437 14.27 1.71 19.37
CA HIS A 437 13.63 0.72 18.50
C HIS A 437 14.64 -0.26 17.89
N THR A 438 14.26 -1.54 17.86
CA THR A 438 14.89 -2.58 17.03
C THR A 438 13.85 -3.23 16.10
N SER A 439 14.31 -3.71 14.96
CA SER A 439 13.46 -4.41 13.98
C SER A 439 13.25 -5.87 14.39
N GLY A 440 12.11 -6.46 14.01
CA GLY A 440 11.83 -7.88 14.23
C GLY A 440 12.59 -8.83 13.29
N HIS A 441 13.15 -8.33 12.19
CA HIS A 441 13.69 -9.16 11.09
C HIS A 441 15.21 -9.09 10.99
N ALA A 442 15.84 -10.21 10.65
CA ALA A 442 17.27 -10.45 10.52
C ALA A 442 17.97 -9.50 9.53
N TYR A 443 19.09 -8.93 9.95
CA TYR A 443 20.00 -8.17 9.09
C TYR A 443 20.94 -9.14 8.34
N ARG A 444 21.71 -8.62 7.38
CA ARG A 444 22.43 -9.44 6.39
C ARG A 444 23.35 -10.51 6.99
N GLU A 445 23.99 -10.25 8.13
CA GLU A 445 24.90 -11.22 8.77
C GLU A 445 24.16 -12.36 9.48
N GLU A 446 22.98 -12.10 10.05
CA GLU A 446 22.11 -13.12 10.65
C GLU A 446 21.55 -14.03 9.55
N LEU A 447 21.08 -13.45 8.44
CA LEU A 447 20.65 -14.18 7.25
C LEU A 447 21.77 -15.08 6.72
N GLU A 448 22.99 -14.55 6.59
CA GLU A 448 24.15 -15.32 6.13
C GLU A 448 24.55 -16.44 7.11
N GLU A 449 24.43 -16.23 8.41
CA GLU A 449 24.65 -17.24 9.45
C GLU A 449 23.67 -18.41 9.29
N VAL A 450 22.36 -18.15 9.20
CA VAL A 450 21.36 -19.22 9.09
C VAL A 450 21.46 -19.96 7.76
N LEU A 451 21.75 -19.27 6.64
CA LEU A 451 22.05 -19.93 5.36
C LEU A 451 23.28 -20.87 5.48
N LYS A 452 24.33 -20.45 6.19
CA LYS A 452 25.53 -21.26 6.46
C LYS A 452 25.28 -22.41 7.43
N ILE A 453 24.32 -22.32 8.34
CA ILE A 453 23.93 -23.44 9.22
C ILE A 453 23.09 -24.46 8.43
N VAL A 454 22.01 -24.01 7.79
CA VAL A 454 20.99 -24.89 7.17
C VAL A 454 21.48 -25.58 5.89
N LYS A 455 22.31 -24.91 5.08
CA LYS A 455 22.91 -25.44 3.84
C LYS A 455 21.91 -26.15 2.91
N PRO A 456 20.77 -25.53 2.58
CA PRO A 456 19.68 -26.18 1.87
C PRO A 456 20.06 -26.53 0.41
N GLN A 457 19.45 -27.58 -0.14
CA GLN A 457 19.60 -27.93 -1.56
C GLN A 457 19.07 -26.82 -2.48
N HIS A 458 17.89 -26.28 -2.13
CA HIS A 458 17.21 -25.18 -2.83
C HIS A 458 16.90 -24.03 -1.89
N PHE A 459 16.92 -22.81 -2.41
CA PHE A 459 16.55 -21.62 -1.66
C PHE A 459 15.57 -20.71 -2.43
N LEU A 460 14.53 -20.28 -1.73
CA LEU A 460 13.52 -19.34 -2.20
C LEU A 460 13.38 -18.19 -1.18
N PRO A 461 13.83 -16.97 -1.50
CA PRO A 461 13.50 -15.78 -0.74
C PRO A 461 11.98 -15.57 -0.67
N ILE A 462 11.48 -15.25 0.52
CA ILE A 462 10.09 -14.86 0.81
C ILE A 462 10.07 -13.60 1.67
N HIS A 463 8.88 -13.08 1.98
CA HIS A 463 8.64 -11.87 2.78
C HIS A 463 9.47 -10.66 2.34
N GLY A 464 8.93 -9.90 1.39
CA GLY A 464 9.47 -8.59 1.02
C GLY A 464 9.41 -8.22 -0.46
N GLU A 465 9.79 -6.97 -0.71
CA GLU A 465 9.94 -6.35 -2.02
C GLU A 465 10.79 -7.16 -3.00
N LEU A 466 10.51 -7.06 -4.30
CA LEU A 466 11.27 -7.76 -5.35
C LEU A 466 12.79 -7.49 -5.29
N LEU A 467 13.19 -6.29 -4.86
CA LEU A 467 14.59 -5.94 -4.61
C LEU A 467 15.19 -6.78 -3.46
N PHE A 468 14.46 -6.95 -2.36
CA PHE A 468 14.91 -7.69 -1.19
C PHE A 468 14.99 -9.18 -1.52
N LEU A 469 13.97 -9.73 -2.18
CA LEU A 469 13.99 -11.11 -2.65
C LEU A 469 15.21 -11.37 -3.55
N LYS A 470 15.55 -10.45 -4.47
CA LYS A 470 16.73 -10.58 -5.34
C LYS A 470 18.06 -10.46 -4.61
N GLU A 471 18.19 -9.55 -3.65
CA GLU A 471 19.41 -9.44 -2.83
C GLU A 471 19.60 -10.67 -1.91
N HIS A 472 18.52 -11.23 -1.39
CA HIS A 472 18.58 -12.47 -0.62
C HIS A 472 18.91 -13.67 -1.51
N GLU A 473 18.41 -13.73 -2.75
CA GLU A 473 18.84 -14.72 -3.75
C GLU A 473 20.36 -14.65 -4.01
N LEU A 474 20.93 -13.45 -4.09
CA LEU A 474 22.37 -13.24 -4.25
C LEU A 474 23.17 -13.64 -2.99
N LEU A 475 22.66 -13.37 -1.79
CA LEU A 475 23.25 -13.81 -0.53
C LEU A 475 23.28 -15.36 -0.42
N GLY A 476 22.17 -16.01 -0.81
CA GLY A 476 22.10 -17.47 -0.93
C GLY A 476 23.16 -18.03 -1.87
N LYS A 477 23.35 -17.43 -3.05
CA LYS A 477 24.43 -17.81 -3.97
C LYS A 477 25.82 -17.60 -3.38
N SER A 478 26.08 -16.51 -2.65
CA SER A 478 27.40 -16.26 -2.05
C SER A 478 27.75 -17.23 -0.92
N THR A 479 26.77 -17.80 -0.22
CA THR A 479 27.01 -18.90 0.74
C THR A 479 27.21 -20.28 0.09
N GLY A 480 27.10 -20.37 -1.24
CA GLY A 480 27.37 -21.58 -2.03
C GLY A 480 26.14 -22.35 -2.49
N ILE A 481 24.92 -21.88 -2.19
CA ILE A 481 23.67 -22.51 -2.63
C ILE A 481 23.53 -22.32 -4.14
N ARG A 482 23.52 -23.44 -4.89
CA ARG A 482 23.51 -23.42 -6.36
C ARG A 482 22.11 -23.26 -6.97
N HIS A 483 21.07 -23.70 -6.25
CA HIS A 483 19.71 -23.75 -6.75
C HIS A 483 18.88 -22.70 -6.01
N THR A 484 18.88 -21.48 -6.53
CA THR A 484 18.11 -20.35 -5.99
C THR A 484 17.15 -19.83 -7.05
N THR A 485 16.00 -19.30 -6.63
CA THR A 485 15.10 -18.58 -7.55
C THR A 485 14.28 -17.54 -6.77
N VAL A 486 13.64 -16.63 -7.49
CA VAL A 486 12.60 -15.73 -6.96
C VAL A 486 11.41 -15.83 -7.88
N ILE A 487 10.23 -16.00 -7.30
CA ILE A 487 8.92 -16.04 -7.96
C ILE A 487 8.06 -14.89 -7.44
N LYS A 488 6.90 -14.65 -8.05
CA LYS A 488 5.90 -13.68 -7.58
C LYS A 488 4.63 -14.39 -7.11
N ASN A 489 3.75 -13.66 -6.43
CA ASN A 489 2.37 -14.07 -6.20
C ASN A 489 1.73 -14.63 -7.51
N GLY A 490 1.07 -15.79 -7.38
CA GLY A 490 0.45 -16.53 -8.48
C GLY A 490 1.37 -17.45 -9.28
N GLU A 491 2.71 -17.35 -9.18
CA GLU A 491 3.65 -18.19 -9.92
C GLU A 491 3.96 -19.48 -9.13
N MET A 492 3.54 -20.65 -9.63
CA MET A 492 3.75 -21.91 -8.91
C MET A 492 5.13 -22.50 -9.22
N LEU A 493 5.87 -22.85 -8.16
CA LEU A 493 7.19 -23.46 -8.22
C LEU A 493 7.14 -24.92 -7.76
N GLY A 494 7.48 -25.84 -8.66
CA GLY A 494 7.78 -27.22 -8.31
C GLY A 494 9.24 -27.40 -7.93
N VAL A 495 9.51 -28.23 -6.92
CA VAL A 495 10.85 -28.53 -6.40
C VAL A 495 11.04 -30.05 -6.27
N SER A 496 12.19 -30.55 -6.70
CA SER A 496 12.55 -31.97 -6.66
C SER A 496 13.85 -32.19 -5.88
N HIS A 497 13.84 -33.16 -4.97
CA HIS A 497 15.02 -33.52 -4.18
C HIS A 497 16.22 -33.97 -5.04
N LEU A 498 17.39 -33.34 -4.89
CA LEU A 498 18.53 -33.50 -5.81
C LEU A 498 19.15 -34.90 -5.77
N ARG A 499 18.92 -35.70 -4.72
CA ARG A 499 19.38 -37.11 -4.69
C ARG A 499 18.48 -38.06 -5.51
N ASN A 500 17.30 -37.62 -5.96
CA ASN A 500 16.44 -38.43 -6.83
C ASN A 500 17.00 -38.46 -8.25
N ARG A 501 17.77 -39.50 -8.57
CA ARG A 501 18.45 -39.79 -9.86
C ARG A 501 17.53 -39.86 -11.11
N ARG A 502 16.24 -39.53 -10.99
CA ARG A 502 15.26 -39.45 -12.08
C ARG A 502 15.16 -38.04 -12.71
N VAL A 503 15.72 -37.02 -12.06
CA VAL A 503 15.55 -35.62 -12.46
C VAL A 503 16.80 -35.09 -13.17
N LEU A 504 16.64 -34.68 -14.42
CA LEU A 504 17.69 -34.07 -15.27
C LEU A 504 17.74 -32.54 -15.18
N SER A 505 16.78 -31.91 -14.48
CA SER A 505 16.73 -30.45 -14.33
C SER A 505 17.59 -29.95 -13.16
N ASN A 506 17.72 -28.63 -13.07
CA ASN A 506 18.28 -27.89 -11.95
C ASN A 506 17.37 -27.91 -10.69
N GLY A 507 16.64 -29.01 -10.45
CA GLY A 507 15.83 -29.28 -9.26
C GLY A 507 14.53 -28.46 -9.11
N PHE A 508 14.51 -27.22 -9.61
CA PHE A 508 13.29 -26.43 -9.81
C PHE A 508 12.57 -26.78 -11.12
N SER A 509 11.27 -26.52 -11.17
CA SER A 509 10.51 -26.37 -12.42
C SER A 509 9.31 -25.43 -12.20
N PRO A 510 9.14 -24.37 -13.02
CA PRO A 510 7.91 -23.57 -13.00
C PRO A 510 6.70 -24.41 -13.44
N LEU A 511 5.58 -24.29 -12.74
CA LEU A 511 4.33 -25.04 -12.95
C LEU A 511 3.18 -24.11 -13.35
N GLY A 512 3.49 -23.10 -14.16
CA GLY A 512 2.53 -22.12 -14.65
C GLY A 512 2.31 -20.94 -13.69
N LYS A 513 1.39 -20.06 -14.09
CA LYS A 513 1.01 -18.87 -13.32
C LYS A 513 -0.51 -18.72 -13.28
N GLU A 514 -1.07 -18.53 -12.09
CA GLU A 514 -2.45 -18.12 -11.88
C GLU A 514 -2.56 -16.58 -11.96
N ALA A 515 -3.67 -16.08 -12.51
CA ALA A 515 -4.04 -14.68 -12.44
C ALA A 515 -4.88 -14.42 -11.17
N LEU A 516 -4.18 -14.24 -10.05
CA LEU A 516 -4.81 -13.91 -8.77
C LEU A 516 -5.37 -12.48 -8.78
N GLU A 517 -6.54 -12.28 -8.19
CA GLU A 517 -7.17 -10.96 -8.02
C GLU A 517 -7.09 -10.51 -6.55
N LEU A 518 -6.57 -9.31 -6.32
CA LEU A 518 -6.49 -8.74 -4.97
C LEU A 518 -7.88 -8.36 -4.46
N MET A 519 -8.16 -8.77 -3.22
CA MET A 519 -9.43 -8.48 -2.55
C MET A 519 -9.24 -7.32 -1.57
N TYR A 520 -10.23 -6.43 -1.52
CA TYR A 520 -10.17 -5.15 -0.82
C TYR A 520 -11.28 -5.05 0.21
N SER A 521 -10.99 -4.50 1.38
CA SER A 521 -11.96 -4.25 2.45
C SER A 521 -12.12 -2.75 2.67
N ASP A 522 -13.30 -2.21 2.37
CA ASP A 522 -13.73 -0.85 2.69
C ASP A 522 -14.63 -0.93 3.93
N GLY A 523 -13.97 -0.92 5.10
CA GLY A 523 -14.60 -1.07 6.41
C GLY A 523 -15.21 -2.45 6.64
N ASP A 524 -16.35 -2.43 7.33
CA ASP A 524 -17.16 -3.58 7.77
C ASP A 524 -18.21 -4.01 6.74
N LYS A 525 -18.49 -3.18 5.72
CA LYS A 525 -19.68 -3.31 4.85
C LYS A 525 -19.38 -3.72 3.41
N ALA A 526 -18.16 -3.49 2.93
CA ALA A 526 -17.79 -3.71 1.54
C ALA A 526 -16.49 -4.52 1.45
N PHE A 527 -16.58 -5.64 0.74
CA PHE A 527 -15.47 -6.53 0.42
C PHE A 527 -15.63 -7.01 -1.02
N GLY A 528 -14.57 -6.91 -1.83
CA GLY A 528 -14.60 -7.25 -3.25
C GLY A 528 -13.30 -6.90 -3.96
N THR A 529 -13.25 -7.12 -5.27
CA THR A 529 -12.14 -6.71 -6.15
C THR A 529 -12.05 -5.18 -6.29
N SER A 530 -10.93 -4.69 -6.83
CA SER A 530 -10.77 -3.26 -7.14
C SER A 530 -11.81 -2.71 -8.12
N SER A 531 -12.33 -3.57 -9.00
CA SER A 531 -13.40 -3.25 -9.95
C SER A 531 -14.77 -3.14 -9.27
N GLU A 532 -15.09 -4.06 -8.35
CA GLU A 532 -16.37 -4.05 -7.61
C GLU A 532 -16.47 -2.89 -6.62
N LEU A 533 -15.34 -2.45 -6.04
CA LEU A 533 -15.28 -1.29 -5.13
C LEU A 533 -14.96 0.04 -5.83
N CYS A 534 -14.87 0.02 -7.17
CA CYS A 534 -14.55 1.16 -8.05
C CYS A 534 -13.27 1.94 -7.66
N ILE A 535 -12.22 1.27 -7.16
CA ILE A 535 -11.03 1.94 -6.58
C ILE A 535 -10.35 2.86 -7.60
N ASP A 536 -10.09 2.37 -8.81
CA ASP A 536 -9.54 3.18 -9.90
C ASP A 536 -10.42 4.39 -10.25
N GLU A 537 -11.73 4.31 -10.05
CA GLU A 537 -12.65 5.42 -10.31
C GLU A 537 -12.53 6.49 -9.23
N ARG A 538 -12.39 6.11 -7.96
CA ARG A 538 -12.08 7.03 -6.86
C ARG A 538 -10.79 7.80 -7.15
N LEU A 539 -9.74 7.09 -7.60
CA LEU A 539 -8.47 7.67 -8.01
C LEU A 539 -8.61 8.61 -9.23
N ARG A 540 -9.37 8.22 -10.26
CA ARG A 540 -9.66 9.10 -11.42
C ARG A 540 -10.42 10.36 -11.01
N ILE A 541 -11.46 10.25 -10.18
CA ILE A 541 -12.26 11.40 -9.73
C ILE A 541 -11.41 12.33 -8.85
N ALA A 542 -10.55 11.79 -7.98
CA ALA A 542 -9.65 12.58 -7.14
C ALA A 542 -8.56 13.32 -7.95
N SER A 543 -8.03 12.68 -9.00
CA SER A 543 -6.89 13.21 -9.77
C SER A 543 -7.26 14.02 -11.01
N ASP A 544 -8.30 13.63 -11.75
CA ASP A 544 -8.73 14.26 -13.00
C ASP A 544 -10.07 15.03 -12.88
N GLY A 545 -10.82 14.80 -11.80
CA GLY A 545 -12.07 15.50 -11.49
C GLY A 545 -13.32 14.86 -12.08
N ILE A 546 -14.48 15.41 -11.73
CA ILE A 546 -15.78 14.97 -12.25
C ILE A 546 -16.68 16.15 -12.60
N ILE A 547 -17.45 15.99 -13.69
CA ILE A 547 -18.50 16.88 -14.15
C ILE A 547 -19.81 16.09 -14.24
N VAL A 548 -20.84 16.56 -13.54
CA VAL A 548 -22.21 16.07 -13.68
C VAL A 548 -23.03 17.15 -14.39
N VAL A 549 -23.68 16.77 -15.49
CA VAL A 549 -24.47 17.67 -16.33
C VAL A 549 -25.90 17.17 -16.41
N SER A 550 -26.82 17.90 -15.78
CA SER A 550 -28.25 17.67 -15.89
C SER A 550 -28.80 18.56 -16.99
N MET A 551 -29.53 17.99 -17.95
CA MET A 551 -30.11 18.70 -19.08
C MET A 551 -31.60 18.44 -19.15
N GLU A 552 -32.40 19.45 -18.81
CA GLU A 552 -33.85 19.43 -18.96
C GLU A 552 -34.18 19.91 -20.39
N ILE A 553 -34.63 19.00 -21.25
CA ILE A 553 -34.80 19.21 -22.69
C ILE A 553 -36.25 19.62 -22.99
N PHE A 554 -36.41 20.72 -23.74
CA PHE A 554 -37.70 21.18 -24.26
C PHE A 554 -37.72 20.98 -25.78
N ARG A 555 -38.46 19.97 -26.26
CA ARG A 555 -38.75 19.86 -27.69
C ARG A 555 -39.88 20.82 -28.07
N PRO A 556 -39.76 21.58 -29.17
CA PRO A 556 -40.89 22.32 -29.71
C PRO A 556 -41.91 21.34 -30.31
N GLU A 557 -43.17 21.43 -29.88
CA GLU A 557 -44.28 20.74 -30.55
C GLU A 557 -44.58 21.38 -31.92
N TYR A 558 -45.06 20.57 -32.86
CA TYR A 558 -45.34 21.00 -34.24
C TYR A 558 -46.67 21.76 -34.37
N VAL A 559 -46.73 22.95 -33.77
CA VAL A 559 -47.90 23.85 -33.85
C VAL A 559 -47.63 25.02 -34.80
N ASN A 560 -48.38 25.06 -35.91
CA ASN A 560 -48.56 26.21 -36.80
C ASN A 560 -47.27 26.96 -37.23
N GLY A 561 -46.44 26.30 -38.05
CA GLY A 561 -45.63 26.95 -39.09
C GLY A 561 -44.45 27.82 -38.67
N SER A 562 -44.18 27.99 -37.38
CA SER A 562 -43.11 28.86 -36.86
C SER A 562 -42.14 28.14 -35.92
N SER A 563 -41.57 27.03 -36.41
CA SER A 563 -40.61 26.21 -35.66
C SER A 563 -39.35 26.98 -35.26
N GLN A 564 -39.00 27.00 -33.97
CA GLN A 564 -37.63 27.23 -33.54
C GLN A 564 -36.79 26.00 -33.97
N PRO A 565 -35.75 26.16 -34.83
CA PRO A 565 -35.07 25.01 -35.45
C PRO A 565 -34.06 24.30 -34.53
N SER A 566 -33.75 24.89 -33.36
CA SER A 566 -32.76 24.40 -32.40
C SER A 566 -33.43 23.93 -31.11
N LEU A 567 -32.99 22.80 -30.55
CA LEU A 567 -33.42 22.34 -29.23
C LEU A 567 -33.04 23.34 -28.14
N LYS A 568 -34.02 23.73 -27.32
CA LYS A 568 -33.79 24.44 -26.05
C LYS A 568 -33.61 23.42 -24.93
N GLY A 569 -32.83 23.77 -23.93
CA GLY A 569 -32.77 23.02 -22.67
C GLY A 569 -32.16 23.82 -21.53
N LYS A 570 -32.63 23.58 -20.32
CA LYS A 570 -32.09 24.16 -19.10
C LYS A 570 -30.98 23.22 -18.60
N ILE A 571 -29.75 23.69 -18.70
CA ILE A 571 -28.57 22.91 -18.34
C ILE A 571 -28.12 23.32 -16.93
N ARG A 572 -27.78 22.34 -16.09
CA ARG A 572 -27.12 22.53 -14.79
C ARG A 572 -25.84 21.71 -14.74
N ILE A 573 -24.70 22.38 -14.68
CA ILE A 573 -23.36 21.78 -14.59
C ILE A 573 -22.87 21.86 -13.14
N THR A 574 -22.49 20.72 -12.58
CA THR A 574 -21.84 20.60 -11.26
C THR A 574 -20.47 19.96 -11.42
N THR A 575 -19.44 20.60 -10.91
CA THR A 575 -18.05 20.12 -10.96
C THR A 575 -17.50 19.81 -9.57
N ARG A 576 -16.67 18.77 -9.44
CA ARG A 576 -15.86 18.49 -8.24
C ARG A 576 -14.44 18.10 -8.65
N CYS A 577 -13.48 18.37 -7.76
CA CYS A 577 -12.03 18.16 -7.97
C CYS A 577 -11.47 18.79 -9.27
N LEU A 578 -12.02 19.93 -9.68
CA LEU A 578 -11.57 20.73 -10.81
C LEU A 578 -11.29 22.18 -10.38
N TRP A 579 -10.18 22.75 -10.85
CA TRP A 579 -9.90 24.18 -10.70
C TRP A 579 -10.74 24.98 -11.69
N LEU A 580 -11.54 25.93 -11.18
CA LEU A 580 -12.60 26.59 -11.97
C LEU A 580 -12.19 27.95 -12.55
N ASP A 581 -10.97 28.42 -12.27
CA ASP A 581 -10.42 29.72 -12.69
C ASP A 581 -11.41 30.90 -12.49
N LYS A 582 -11.79 31.14 -11.22
CA LYS A 582 -12.80 32.14 -10.81
C LYS A 582 -14.15 32.03 -11.56
N GLY A 583 -14.50 30.83 -12.02
CA GLY A 583 -15.75 30.55 -12.75
C GLY A 583 -15.59 30.47 -14.27
N LYS A 584 -14.48 30.95 -14.85
CA LYS A 584 -14.27 30.94 -16.32
C LYS A 584 -14.38 29.55 -16.94
N LEU A 585 -13.97 28.50 -16.22
CA LEU A 585 -14.12 27.13 -16.70
C LEU A 585 -15.60 26.71 -16.72
N LEU A 586 -16.39 27.07 -15.70
CA LEU A 586 -17.84 26.80 -15.70
C LEU A 586 -18.53 27.54 -16.85
N ASP A 587 -18.20 28.82 -17.07
CA ASP A 587 -18.66 29.60 -18.21
C ASP A 587 -18.38 28.92 -19.56
N ALA A 588 -17.13 28.46 -19.75
CA ALA A 588 -16.72 27.74 -20.95
C ALA A 588 -17.48 26.42 -21.12
N LEU A 589 -17.74 25.70 -20.02
CA LEU A 589 -18.53 24.47 -20.02
C LEU A 589 -20.01 24.74 -20.32
N TYR A 590 -20.64 25.76 -19.73
CA TYR A 590 -22.02 26.15 -20.03
C TYR A 590 -22.18 26.58 -21.50
N LYS A 591 -21.30 27.46 -21.99
CA LYS A 591 -21.29 27.92 -23.38
C LYS A 591 -21.13 26.75 -24.36
N ALA A 592 -20.23 25.80 -24.05
CA ALA A 592 -20.02 24.61 -24.88
C ALA A 592 -21.17 23.59 -24.81
N ALA A 593 -21.79 23.39 -23.64
CA ALA A 593 -22.94 22.50 -23.46
C ALA A 593 -24.17 23.02 -24.22
N HIS A 594 -24.48 24.32 -24.11
CA HIS A 594 -25.56 24.95 -24.87
C HIS A 594 -25.30 24.93 -26.39
N ALA A 595 -24.06 25.19 -26.83
CA ALA A 595 -23.71 25.09 -28.25
C ALA A 595 -23.84 23.65 -28.79
N ALA A 596 -23.42 22.65 -28.03
CA ALA A 596 -23.58 21.24 -28.38
C ALA A 596 -25.06 20.83 -28.45
N LEU A 597 -25.88 21.20 -27.45
CA LEU A 597 -27.31 20.91 -27.45
C LEU A 597 -28.04 21.61 -28.61
N SER A 598 -27.76 22.89 -28.86
CA SER A 598 -28.38 23.65 -29.97
C SER A 598 -27.98 23.13 -31.35
N SER A 599 -26.88 22.36 -31.45
CA SER A 599 -26.46 21.69 -32.69
C SER A 599 -27.12 20.32 -32.93
N CYS A 600 -27.88 19.80 -31.95
CA CYS A 600 -28.63 18.56 -32.10
C CYS A 600 -29.91 18.79 -32.93
N PRO A 601 -30.25 17.89 -33.88
CA PRO A 601 -31.55 17.91 -34.55
C PRO A 601 -32.72 17.77 -33.56
N VAL A 602 -33.87 18.37 -33.85
CA VAL A 602 -35.06 18.33 -32.95
C VAL A 602 -35.48 16.90 -32.56
N ASN A 603 -35.34 15.94 -33.48
CA ASN A 603 -35.70 14.53 -33.25
C ASN A 603 -34.52 13.68 -32.70
N CYS A 604 -33.46 14.31 -32.20
CA CYS A 604 -32.28 13.62 -31.64
C CYS A 604 -32.64 12.81 -30.37
N PRO A 605 -32.22 11.54 -30.23
CA PRO A 605 -32.39 10.77 -29.00
C PRO A 605 -31.62 11.39 -27.82
N LEU A 606 -32.18 11.31 -26.61
CA LEU A 606 -31.58 11.84 -25.39
C LEU A 606 -30.14 11.34 -25.17
N THR A 607 -29.91 10.03 -25.37
CA THR A 607 -28.59 9.38 -25.27
C THR A 607 -27.54 9.92 -26.26
N HIS A 608 -27.96 10.45 -27.41
CA HIS A 608 -27.06 11.11 -28.33
C HIS A 608 -26.71 12.53 -27.87
N MET A 609 -27.65 13.26 -27.24
CA MET A 609 -27.36 14.56 -26.62
C MET A 609 -26.38 14.41 -25.45
N GLU A 610 -26.62 13.43 -24.56
CA GLU A 610 -25.73 13.09 -23.44
C GLU A 610 -24.31 12.78 -23.92
N ARG A 611 -24.19 11.94 -24.96
CA ARG A 611 -22.90 11.61 -25.57
C ARG A 611 -22.23 12.83 -26.20
N LEU A 612 -22.94 13.62 -27.00
CA LEU A 612 -22.35 14.78 -27.68
C LEU A 612 -21.85 15.82 -26.67
N VAL A 613 -22.66 16.14 -25.66
CA VAL A 613 -22.31 17.10 -24.61
C VAL A 613 -21.16 16.58 -23.76
N SER A 614 -21.18 15.33 -23.29
CA SER A 614 -20.07 14.77 -22.52
C SER A 614 -18.76 14.71 -23.33
N GLU A 615 -18.79 14.32 -24.60
CA GLU A 615 -17.63 14.38 -25.50
C GLU A 615 -17.10 15.81 -25.68
N VAL A 616 -17.97 16.81 -25.86
CA VAL A 616 -17.57 18.23 -26.02
C VAL A 616 -16.96 18.76 -24.73
N LEU A 617 -17.54 18.49 -23.57
CA LEU A 617 -17.04 19.01 -22.29
C LEU A 617 -15.70 18.37 -21.89
N ARG A 618 -15.48 17.07 -22.15
CA ARG A 618 -14.15 16.44 -22.02
C ARG A 618 -13.12 17.10 -22.94
N LYS A 619 -13.49 17.48 -24.17
CA LYS A 619 -12.61 18.22 -25.11
C LYS A 619 -12.30 19.64 -24.59
N ILE A 620 -13.26 20.32 -23.96
CA ILE A 620 -13.07 21.66 -23.35
C ILE A 620 -12.12 21.60 -22.14
N VAL A 621 -12.37 20.75 -21.14
CA VAL A 621 -11.47 20.67 -19.96
C VAL A 621 -10.07 20.23 -20.36
N ARG A 622 -9.94 19.24 -21.25
CA ARG A 622 -8.64 18.81 -21.76
C ARG A 622 -7.90 19.92 -22.52
N LYS A 623 -8.59 20.89 -23.13
CA LYS A 623 -7.97 22.08 -23.73
C LYS A 623 -7.61 23.14 -22.67
N TYR A 624 -8.39 23.27 -21.60
CA TYR A 624 -8.22 24.31 -20.57
C TYR A 624 -7.13 23.96 -19.54
N SER A 625 -7.11 22.71 -19.05
CA SER A 625 -6.26 22.28 -17.93
C SER A 625 -5.49 20.98 -18.17
N SER A 626 -5.56 20.43 -19.39
CA SER A 626 -5.04 19.09 -19.75
C SER A 626 -5.65 17.88 -19.02
N LYS A 627 -6.51 18.11 -18.01
CA LYS A 627 -7.23 17.09 -17.26
C LYS A 627 -8.23 16.32 -18.12
N ARG A 628 -8.58 15.12 -17.69
CA ARG A 628 -9.53 14.20 -18.35
C ARG A 628 -10.65 13.81 -17.38
N PRO A 629 -11.46 14.76 -16.90
CA PRO A 629 -12.49 14.46 -15.90
C PRO A 629 -13.45 13.39 -16.37
N GLU A 630 -14.03 12.70 -15.40
CA GLU A 630 -15.21 11.87 -15.66
C GLU A 630 -16.41 12.78 -15.91
N VAL A 631 -17.23 12.46 -16.92
CA VAL A 631 -18.30 13.36 -17.38
C VAL A 631 -19.58 12.58 -17.59
N ILE A 632 -20.46 12.69 -16.59
CA ILE A 632 -21.79 12.11 -16.56
C ILE A 632 -22.76 13.17 -17.08
N ALA A 633 -23.38 12.91 -18.23
CA ALA A 633 -24.45 13.74 -18.77
C ALA A 633 -25.77 12.97 -18.68
N ILE A 634 -26.81 13.63 -18.18
CA ILE A 634 -28.15 13.09 -17.95
C ILE A 634 -29.14 14.03 -18.64
N ALA A 635 -29.88 13.53 -19.62
CA ALA A 635 -30.90 14.27 -20.36
C ALA A 635 -32.30 13.77 -19.97
N VAL A 636 -33.15 14.68 -19.51
CA VAL A 636 -34.54 14.41 -19.15
C VAL A 636 -35.44 15.30 -19.99
N GLU A 637 -36.48 14.73 -20.60
CA GLU A 637 -37.41 15.47 -21.44
C GLU A 637 -38.54 16.06 -20.59
N ASN A 638 -38.75 17.39 -20.66
CA ASN A 638 -39.81 18.06 -19.93
C ASN A 638 -41.02 18.32 -20.84
N THR A 639 -42.07 17.52 -20.63
CA THR A 639 -43.35 17.58 -21.35
C THR A 639 -44.29 18.68 -20.85
N ALA A 640 -44.06 19.28 -19.68
CA ALA A 640 -44.89 20.33 -19.09
C ALA A 640 -44.44 21.75 -19.47
N GLY A 641 -43.15 21.95 -19.79
CA GLY A 641 -42.54 23.27 -20.00
C GLY A 641 -43.04 24.06 -21.20
N VAL A 642 -43.72 23.41 -22.16
CA VAL A 642 -44.29 24.07 -23.36
C VAL A 642 -45.48 24.97 -22.99
N LEU A 643 -46.25 24.60 -21.97
CA LEU A 643 -47.47 25.31 -21.55
C LEU A 643 -47.19 26.69 -20.93
N THR A 644 -45.99 26.91 -20.38
CA THR A 644 -45.69 28.13 -19.61
C THR A 644 -45.22 29.32 -20.47
N GLU A 645 -44.48 29.08 -21.57
CA GLU A 645 -44.14 30.16 -22.52
C GLU A 645 -45.41 30.71 -23.20
N GLU A 646 -46.42 29.88 -23.47
CA GLU A 646 -47.73 30.30 -24.01
C GLU A 646 -48.44 31.32 -23.11
N PHE A 647 -48.52 31.06 -21.80
CA PHE A 647 -49.20 31.96 -20.85
C PHE A 647 -48.49 33.31 -20.72
N GLN A 648 -47.16 33.33 -20.59
CA GLN A 648 -46.41 34.60 -20.52
C GLN A 648 -46.54 35.41 -21.82
N LYS A 649 -46.55 34.75 -22.98
CA LYS A 649 -46.67 35.41 -24.29
C LYS A 649 -48.08 35.96 -24.55
N LYS A 650 -49.12 35.34 -23.98
CA LYS A 650 -50.50 35.87 -23.96
C LYS A 650 -50.63 37.08 -23.02
N LEU A 651 -49.86 37.16 -21.94
CA LEU A 651 -49.90 38.25 -20.96
C LEU A 651 -49.14 39.52 -21.38
N SER A 652 -48.21 39.46 -22.35
CA SER A 652 -47.41 40.62 -22.77
C SER A 652 -48.00 41.46 -23.92
N GLY A 653 -49.24 41.19 -24.34
CA GLY A 653 -49.88 41.86 -25.49
C GLY A 653 -50.48 43.23 -25.13
N LYS A 654 -49.86 44.32 -25.61
CA LYS A 654 -50.41 45.69 -25.47
C LYS A 654 -51.60 45.90 -26.41
N SER A 655 -52.74 46.35 -25.88
CA SER A 655 -53.90 46.84 -26.65
C SER A 655 -53.98 48.38 -26.67
N HIS A 656 -54.72 48.94 -27.63
CA HIS A 656 -54.97 50.39 -27.77
C HIS A 656 -56.48 50.66 -27.86
N GLY A 657 -56.98 51.54 -26.98
CA GLY A 657 -58.36 52.07 -27.00
C GLY A 657 -59.47 51.09 -26.58
N GLY A 658 -60.59 51.53 -25.99
CA GLY A 658 -60.90 52.88 -25.48
C GLY A 658 -62.41 53.05 -25.16
N PHE A 659 -62.74 53.78 -24.08
CA PHE A 659 -64.09 54.06 -23.54
C PHE A 659 -64.89 52.85 -22.98
N GLY A 660 -65.66 52.96 -21.90
CA GLY A 660 -65.81 54.09 -20.95
C GLY A 660 -66.85 53.86 -19.83
N SER A 661 -66.82 54.71 -18.79
CA SER A 661 -67.78 54.85 -17.65
C SER A 661 -67.80 53.73 -16.58
N PHE A 662 -67.39 53.98 -15.33
CA PHE A 662 -68.14 54.56 -14.18
C PHE A 662 -69.27 53.64 -13.64
N ALA A 663 -69.39 53.28 -12.35
CA ALA A 663 -68.57 53.42 -11.12
C ALA A 663 -69.04 52.29 -10.13
N HIS A 664 -68.88 52.16 -8.79
CA HIS A 664 -68.29 52.82 -7.58
C HIS A 664 -68.24 51.68 -6.49
N SER A 665 -67.68 51.72 -5.26
CA SER A 665 -66.77 52.56 -4.46
C SER A 665 -66.43 51.85 -3.11
N TYR A 666 -65.48 52.38 -2.32
CA TYR A 666 -65.09 52.00 -0.93
C TYR A 666 -64.27 50.70 -0.68
N GLY A 667 -63.28 50.85 0.22
CA GLY A 667 -62.61 49.81 1.03
C GLY A 667 -62.63 50.24 2.52
N PRO A 668 -61.74 49.76 3.43
CA PRO A 668 -60.43 49.14 3.16
C PRO A 668 -60.01 47.95 4.11
N HIS A 669 -58.76 47.49 3.94
CA HIS A 669 -57.85 46.81 4.90
C HIS A 669 -58.19 45.44 5.56
N VAL A 670 -57.70 44.38 4.91
CA VAL A 670 -56.69 43.40 5.40
C VAL A 670 -56.59 43.07 6.90
N THR A 671 -56.82 41.79 7.24
CA THR A 671 -55.91 40.95 8.06
C THR A 671 -55.93 39.49 7.54
N LYS A 672 -54.96 38.65 7.91
CA LYS A 672 -54.83 37.23 7.50
C LYS A 672 -54.80 36.30 8.70
N GLN A 673 -55.53 35.17 8.65
CA GLN A 673 -55.22 33.99 9.46
C GLN A 673 -55.94 32.71 8.96
N SER A 674 -55.21 31.59 8.92
CA SER A 674 -55.76 30.20 8.89
C SER A 674 -56.62 29.83 7.65
N SER A 675 -57.15 28.60 7.46
CA SER A 675 -56.99 27.29 8.15
C SER A 675 -57.32 26.12 7.20
N THR A 676 -56.90 24.90 7.59
CA THR A 676 -57.50 23.56 7.33
C THR A 676 -58.20 23.20 6.00
N LEU A 677 -57.84 22.01 5.48
CA LEU A 677 -58.82 21.03 4.99
C LEU A 677 -58.51 19.63 5.57
N SER A 678 -59.57 18.87 5.81
CA SER A 678 -59.69 17.56 6.47
C SER A 678 -60.98 16.89 5.92
N ASP A 679 -61.23 15.58 5.98
CA ASP A 679 -60.45 14.38 6.36
C ASP A 679 -61.16 13.11 5.78
N GLU A 680 -60.77 11.92 6.25
CA GLU A 680 -61.48 10.61 6.19
C GLU A 680 -61.41 9.83 4.84
N ASP A 681 -61.24 8.49 4.80
CA ASP A 681 -61.32 7.42 5.82
C ASP A 681 -60.24 6.31 5.59
N THR A 682 -60.19 5.19 6.35
CA THR A 682 -59.39 4.93 7.57
C THR A 682 -58.96 3.43 7.60
N ILE A 683 -58.49 2.92 8.75
CA ILE A 683 -58.40 1.51 9.20
C ILE A 683 -57.15 0.70 8.74
N SER A 684 -56.33 0.04 9.60
CA SER A 684 -55.94 0.20 11.03
C SER A 684 -54.66 -0.68 11.29
N ILE A 685 -53.60 -0.24 12.01
CA ILE A 685 -53.25 -0.48 13.46
C ILE A 685 -52.97 -1.98 13.80
N PRO A 686 -51.92 -2.40 14.58
CA PRO A 686 -51.24 -1.73 15.72
C PRO A 686 -49.67 -1.77 15.67
N SER A 687 -48.83 -1.45 16.68
CA SER A 687 -48.98 -1.04 18.11
C SER A 687 -47.75 -0.24 18.60
N SER A 688 -47.93 0.78 19.46
CA SER A 688 -46.92 1.21 20.46
C SER A 688 -47.56 2.07 21.58
N ARG A 689 -47.41 1.64 22.84
CA ARG A 689 -47.84 2.27 24.11
C ARG A 689 -46.96 1.69 25.24
N GLU A 690 -46.70 2.30 26.40
CA GLU A 690 -46.87 3.66 26.97
C GLU A 690 -45.97 3.71 28.24
N PHE A 691 -45.64 4.89 28.77
CA PHE A 691 -45.92 5.31 30.17
C PHE A 691 -45.05 6.48 30.69
N ASP A 692 -45.77 7.45 31.25
CA ASP A 692 -45.40 8.63 32.05
C ASP A 692 -45.34 8.22 33.55
N GLU A 693 -45.10 9.02 34.61
CA GLU A 693 -44.50 10.35 34.88
C GLU A 693 -44.23 10.44 36.43
N ASP A 694 -43.52 11.48 36.91
CA ASP A 694 -43.48 12.07 38.29
C ASP A 694 -43.38 11.19 39.58
N SER A 695 -42.53 11.52 40.58
CA SER A 695 -42.78 12.68 41.47
C SER A 695 -41.67 13.01 42.51
N ASP A 696 -41.44 14.32 42.69
CA ASP A 696 -41.11 15.13 43.89
C ASP A 696 -40.05 14.72 44.98
N SER A 697 -39.09 15.62 45.28
CA SER A 697 -38.99 16.34 46.59
C SER A 697 -37.73 17.21 46.83
N THR A 698 -37.94 18.54 46.85
CA THR A 698 -37.34 19.58 47.74
C THR A 698 -35.81 19.92 47.83
N MET A 699 -35.51 21.19 47.47
CA MET A 699 -34.76 22.23 48.25
C MET A 699 -33.20 22.19 48.33
N THR A 700 -32.44 23.31 48.40
CA THR A 700 -32.75 24.78 48.50
C THR A 700 -31.57 25.66 48.00
N LYS A 701 -31.85 26.85 47.40
CA LYS A 701 -31.12 28.16 47.50
C LYS A 701 -29.63 28.26 47.06
N ASP A 702 -29.01 29.40 46.71
CA ASP A 702 -29.33 30.76 46.17
C ASP A 702 -27.98 31.21 45.47
N SER A 703 -27.82 32.11 44.48
CA SER A 703 -28.26 33.51 44.31
C SER A 703 -28.07 34.00 42.85
N LEU A 704 -28.59 35.20 42.52
CA LEU A 704 -28.42 35.95 41.24
C LEU A 704 -27.08 36.75 41.22
N VAL A 705 -26.60 37.46 40.18
CA VAL A 705 -27.12 38.56 39.32
C VAL A 705 -26.22 38.65 38.05
N ALA A 706 -26.72 38.73 36.79
CA ALA A 706 -26.93 39.91 35.90
C ALA A 706 -25.74 40.90 35.76
N GLU A 707 -25.43 41.63 34.66
CA GLU A 707 -26.04 41.94 33.34
C GLU A 707 -24.94 41.84 32.23
N SER A 708 -25.07 41.92 30.88
CA SER A 708 -26.06 42.33 29.85
C SER A 708 -25.67 43.58 29.00
N SER A 709 -25.91 43.53 27.67
CA SER A 709 -25.56 44.51 26.60
C SER A 709 -24.05 44.70 26.28
N GLY A 710 -23.61 45.11 25.09
CA GLY A 710 -24.32 45.49 23.84
C GLY A 710 -23.37 45.55 22.61
N GLU A 711 -23.93 45.80 21.43
CA GLU A 711 -23.23 45.82 20.10
C GLU A 711 -22.74 47.23 19.71
N GLU A 712 -21.77 47.33 18.77
CA GLU A 712 -21.87 48.11 17.51
C GLU A 712 -20.57 48.05 16.65
N ASP A 713 -20.72 48.09 15.32
CA ASP A 713 -19.65 48.08 14.31
C ASP A 713 -19.25 49.50 13.84
N LEU A 714 -17.99 49.72 13.44
CA LEU A 714 -17.61 50.81 12.52
C LEU A 714 -16.41 50.44 11.61
N ASP A 715 -16.61 50.55 10.30
CA ASP A 715 -15.55 50.62 9.26
C ASP A 715 -14.84 51.99 9.26
N VAL A 716 -13.61 52.06 8.70
CA VAL A 716 -13.10 53.18 7.87
C VAL A 716 -11.76 52.80 7.18
N ASP A 717 -11.44 53.51 6.10
CA ASP A 717 -10.46 53.17 5.05
C ASP A 717 -8.97 53.56 5.30
N GLN A 718 -8.13 53.27 4.28
CA GLN A 718 -6.67 53.49 4.09
C GLN A 718 -6.22 54.99 4.08
N PRO A 719 -4.93 55.43 3.81
CA PRO A 719 -3.73 54.70 3.30
C PRO A 719 -2.29 55.13 3.75
N LEU A 720 -1.27 54.34 3.33
CA LEU A 720 0.17 54.68 3.12
C LEU A 720 1.02 55.11 4.36
N ALA A 721 2.37 55.01 4.41
CA ALA A 721 3.41 54.89 3.37
C ALA A 721 4.64 53.99 3.79
N GLU A 722 5.78 54.12 3.09
CA GLU A 722 6.94 53.20 3.05
C GLU A 722 8.12 53.56 3.99
N VAL A 723 8.92 52.56 4.43
CA VAL A 723 10.36 52.68 4.77
C VAL A 723 11.07 51.34 4.47
N GLU A 724 12.34 51.39 4.02
CA GLU A 724 13.14 50.22 3.59
C GLU A 724 14.09 49.63 4.66
N THR A 725 14.48 48.36 4.50
CA THR A 725 15.67 47.67 5.08
C THR A 725 15.73 47.52 6.62
N THR A 726 16.29 46.45 7.20
CA THR A 726 17.57 45.78 6.90
C THR A 726 17.53 44.27 7.18
N PHE A 727 18.38 43.50 6.49
CA PHE A 727 18.40 42.03 6.54
C PHE A 727 19.77 41.51 7.03
N SER A 728 20.05 41.64 8.32
CA SER A 728 21.34 41.23 8.91
C SER A 728 21.24 40.92 10.41
N ASN A 729 20.84 39.70 10.78
CA ASN A 729 21.13 39.06 12.09
C ASN A 729 20.63 37.59 12.13
N PHE A 730 21.38 36.66 11.53
CA PHE A 730 21.17 35.21 11.75
C PHE A 730 22.44 34.35 11.67
N GLU A 731 23.64 34.95 11.53
CA GLU A 731 24.90 34.22 11.28
C GLU A 731 25.90 34.29 12.46
N SER A 732 25.40 34.59 13.67
CA SER A 732 26.20 34.77 14.89
C SER A 732 26.02 33.67 15.96
N ALA A 733 25.11 32.71 15.75
CA ALA A 733 24.69 31.74 16.77
C ALA A 733 25.44 30.39 16.76
N TYR A 734 26.51 30.24 15.97
CA TYR A 734 27.18 28.94 15.74
C TYR A 734 28.73 28.98 15.79
N ARG A 735 29.31 29.74 16.75
CA ARG A 735 30.78 29.78 17.00
C ARG A 735 31.16 30.01 18.47
N SER A 736 30.86 29.07 19.37
CA SER A 736 31.46 29.05 20.73
C SER A 736 31.17 27.78 21.55
N SER A 737 31.97 26.70 21.39
CA SER A 737 32.21 25.68 22.45
C SER A 737 33.26 24.60 22.09
N GLU A 738 34.50 24.95 21.76
CA GLU A 738 35.63 23.99 21.74
C GLU A 738 36.92 24.66 22.23
N MET A 739 37.43 24.21 23.40
CA MET A 739 38.74 24.48 24.04
C MET A 739 38.65 23.86 25.47
N GLU A 740 39.68 23.28 26.10
CA GLU A 740 41.11 23.03 25.78
C GLU A 740 41.36 21.48 25.83
N ILE A 741 42.50 20.80 26.09
CA ILE A 741 43.87 21.08 26.58
C ILE A 741 44.90 20.19 25.82
N ASP A 742 46.12 20.72 25.73
CA ASP A 742 47.50 20.22 25.48
C ASP A 742 47.90 18.73 25.78
N GLU A 743 49.10 18.21 25.41
CA GLU A 743 50.32 18.80 24.80
C GLU A 743 51.15 17.79 23.96
N LEU A 744 52.16 18.30 23.20
CA LEU A 744 53.61 17.95 23.26
C LEU A 744 54.34 17.65 21.91
N VAL A 745 55.58 18.18 21.85
CA VAL A 745 56.70 17.93 20.89
C VAL A 745 56.68 18.68 19.54
N LYS A 746 57.84 19.27 19.21
CA LYS A 746 58.15 20.16 18.06
C LYS A 746 59.15 19.49 17.09
N VAL A 747 59.35 20.06 15.88
CA VAL A 747 60.63 20.64 15.35
C VAL A 747 60.61 20.83 13.81
N SER A 748 61.20 21.95 13.33
CA SER A 748 61.59 22.36 11.94
C SER A 748 60.58 22.21 10.77
N SER A 749 60.12 23.22 10.03
CA SER A 749 60.75 24.43 9.41
C SER A 749 61.64 24.18 8.17
N PRO A 750 61.79 25.14 7.23
CA PRO A 750 60.73 25.82 6.45
C PRO A 750 61.10 25.96 4.94
N VAL A 751 60.36 26.79 4.15
CA VAL A 751 60.83 27.78 3.13
C VAL A 751 59.76 28.06 2.04
N GLU A 752 59.10 29.23 2.20
CA GLU A 752 58.90 30.37 1.29
C GLU A 752 59.31 30.33 -0.22
N VAL A 753 58.91 31.24 -1.14
CA VAL A 753 57.79 32.23 -1.36
C VAL A 753 57.94 32.75 -2.80
N THR A 754 56.86 33.05 -3.53
CA THR A 754 56.64 34.27 -4.40
C THR A 754 55.45 34.12 -5.36
N LYS A 755 54.96 35.26 -5.87
CA LYS A 755 54.04 35.45 -7.01
C LYS A 755 54.73 36.34 -8.05
N GLU A 756 54.27 36.36 -9.31
CA GLU A 756 53.52 37.51 -9.91
C GLU A 756 53.42 37.52 -11.45
N ASN A 757 52.37 38.21 -11.93
CA ASN A 757 52.24 39.00 -13.18
C ASN A 757 52.37 38.40 -14.61
N ARG A 758 51.19 38.24 -15.23
CA ARG A 758 50.61 39.10 -16.32
C ARG A 758 51.23 39.20 -17.74
N ASN A 759 50.28 39.22 -18.70
CA ASN A 759 50.21 39.95 -19.99
C ASN A 759 50.89 39.41 -21.27
N ALA A 760 50.06 38.71 -22.08
CA ALA A 760 49.47 39.17 -23.37
C ALA A 760 50.32 39.47 -24.63
N LEU A 761 49.67 39.22 -25.80
CA LEU A 761 49.99 39.66 -27.18
C LEU A 761 51.24 39.02 -27.84
N GLU A 762 51.32 38.74 -29.16
CA GLU A 762 50.32 38.57 -30.24
C GLU A 762 51.00 37.71 -31.37
N GLU A 763 50.55 37.82 -32.63
CA GLU A 763 51.26 37.42 -33.88
C GLU A 763 51.44 35.90 -34.22
N ASN A 764 51.41 35.44 -35.48
CA ASN A 764 50.70 35.96 -36.67
C ASN A 764 50.59 34.89 -37.81
N LEU A 765 49.86 35.23 -38.89
CA LEU A 765 50.02 34.81 -40.29
C LEU A 765 49.65 33.39 -40.80
N ASP A 766 48.57 33.37 -41.60
CA ASP A 766 48.51 32.92 -43.01
C ASP A 766 48.60 31.40 -43.41
N SER A 767 47.90 30.91 -44.45
CA SER A 767 47.24 31.62 -45.57
C SER A 767 46.17 30.79 -46.33
N ASN A 768 45.34 31.49 -47.14
CA ASN A 768 44.76 31.09 -48.46
C ASN A 768 43.83 29.84 -48.60
N LYS A 769 42.78 29.82 -49.44
CA LYS A 769 41.98 30.88 -50.12
C LYS A 769 40.72 30.28 -50.78
N ASN A 770 39.64 31.08 -50.90
CA ASN A 770 38.49 30.96 -51.83
C ASN A 770 37.62 29.67 -51.72
N GLY A 771 36.29 29.67 -51.96
CA GLY A 771 35.33 30.71 -52.38
C GLY A 771 34.14 30.04 -53.12
N THR A 772 32.96 30.60 -53.38
CA THR A 772 32.25 31.84 -52.99
C THR A 772 30.74 31.63 -53.31
N THR A 773 29.85 32.56 -52.93
CA THR A 773 28.38 32.62 -53.24
C THR A 773 27.44 31.77 -52.34
N GLY A 774 26.17 32.18 -52.10
CA GLY A 774 25.58 33.48 -52.47
C GLY A 774 24.07 33.69 -52.22
N SER A 775 23.69 33.98 -50.96
CA SER A 775 22.56 34.87 -50.59
C SER A 775 21.09 34.41 -50.76
N LYS A 776 20.22 35.15 -50.04
CA LYS A 776 18.74 35.19 -50.01
C LYS A 776 17.97 33.96 -49.52
N GLY A 777 16.91 34.23 -48.76
CA GLY A 777 15.91 33.26 -48.31
C GLY A 777 14.52 33.91 -48.19
N SER A 778 13.49 33.13 -47.85
CA SER A 778 12.15 33.64 -47.52
C SER A 778 11.37 32.67 -46.61
N SER A 779 10.23 33.14 -46.11
CA SER A 779 9.55 32.65 -44.90
C SER A 779 8.47 31.56 -45.10
N LYS A 780 8.02 30.99 -43.96
CA LYS A 780 6.69 30.38 -43.68
C LYS A 780 6.36 28.94 -44.14
N SER A 781 6.87 27.99 -43.32
CA SER A 781 6.07 27.15 -42.38
C SER A 781 5.05 26.07 -42.84
N LEU A 782 4.96 25.00 -42.01
CA LEU A 782 3.94 23.93 -41.93
C LEU A 782 4.08 22.78 -42.96
N ASN A 783 4.05 21.48 -42.59
CA ASN A 783 4.07 20.84 -41.27
C ASN A 783 4.67 19.38 -41.34
N PRO A 784 4.79 18.55 -40.26
CA PRO A 784 6.14 18.10 -39.89
C PRO A 784 6.34 16.57 -39.77
N LYS A 785 7.31 15.99 -40.50
CA LYS A 785 7.87 14.65 -40.22
C LYS A 785 9.34 14.49 -40.66
N LYS A 786 10.29 14.47 -39.71
CA LYS A 786 11.42 13.51 -39.60
C LYS A 786 12.32 13.80 -38.39
N ALA A 787 12.89 12.75 -37.82
CA ALA A 787 13.53 12.75 -36.50
C ALA A 787 14.93 13.41 -36.47
N LEU A 788 15.27 13.99 -35.31
CA LEU A 788 16.64 14.38 -34.94
C LEU A 788 17.53 13.13 -34.74
N LYS A 789 18.82 13.26 -35.08
CA LYS A 789 19.77 12.13 -35.08
C LYS A 789 20.15 11.68 -33.66
N ARG A 790 20.32 10.37 -33.47
CA ARG A 790 20.74 9.76 -32.20
C ARG A 790 22.12 10.26 -31.74
N ASN A 791 22.23 10.54 -30.45
CA ASN A 791 23.46 11.02 -29.80
C ASN A 791 24.45 9.86 -29.59
N LYS A 792 25.28 9.57 -30.60
CA LYS A 792 26.24 8.45 -30.60
C LYS A 792 27.62 8.91 -30.11
N TRP A 793 28.18 8.19 -29.14
CA TRP A 793 29.54 8.41 -28.64
C TRP A 793 30.61 7.92 -29.64
N LYS A 794 31.72 8.65 -29.77
CA LYS A 794 32.90 8.22 -30.53
C LYS A 794 33.81 7.32 -29.68
N PRO A 795 34.62 6.41 -30.28
CA PRO A 795 35.53 5.55 -29.52
C PRO A 795 36.59 6.28 -28.69
N GLU A 796 37.02 7.46 -29.11
CA GLU A 796 37.98 8.30 -28.39
C GLU A 796 37.35 8.92 -27.13
N GLU A 797 36.12 9.43 -27.25
CA GLU A 797 35.34 9.97 -26.13
C GLU A 797 35.13 8.90 -25.03
N VAL A 798 34.85 7.65 -25.45
CA VAL A 798 34.73 6.50 -24.54
C VAL A 798 36.06 6.23 -23.83
N LYS A 799 37.19 6.19 -24.55
CA LYS A 799 38.51 5.98 -23.95
C LYS A 799 38.92 7.10 -22.99
N ARG A 800 38.60 8.36 -23.32
CA ARG A 800 38.90 9.52 -22.47
C ARG A 800 38.08 9.52 -21.19
N LEU A 801 36.78 9.24 -21.27
CA LEU A 801 35.91 9.05 -20.10
C LEU A 801 36.45 7.98 -19.14
N ILE A 802 36.88 6.83 -19.69
CA ILE A 802 37.47 5.75 -18.88
C ILE A 802 38.74 6.24 -18.17
N LYS A 803 39.66 6.92 -18.89
CA LYS A 803 40.90 7.45 -18.29
C LYS A 803 40.62 8.42 -17.13
N LEU A 804 39.74 9.41 -17.36
CA LEU A 804 39.41 10.44 -16.35
C LEU A 804 38.74 9.80 -15.13
N ARG A 805 37.72 8.97 -15.34
CA ARG A 805 37.01 8.32 -14.22
C ARG A 805 37.93 7.43 -13.40
N VAL A 806 38.86 6.70 -14.00
CA VAL A 806 39.82 5.84 -13.28
C VAL A 806 40.81 6.67 -12.44
N GLY A 807 41.33 7.78 -12.98
CA GLY A 807 42.22 8.68 -12.23
C GLY A 807 41.59 9.27 -10.97
N MET A 808 40.26 9.26 -10.88
CA MET A 808 39.49 9.79 -9.76
C MET A 808 38.90 8.73 -8.82
N ASP A 809 39.18 7.43 -8.99
CA ASP A 809 38.40 6.39 -8.30
C ASP A 809 38.44 6.51 -6.76
N ASN A 810 39.59 6.87 -6.17
CA ASN A 810 39.71 7.13 -4.74
C ASN A 810 38.76 8.25 -4.26
N LYS A 811 38.57 9.34 -5.03
CA LYS A 811 37.58 10.39 -4.73
C LYS A 811 36.15 9.81 -4.78
N PHE A 812 35.85 8.97 -5.77
CA PHE A 812 34.53 8.35 -5.91
C PHE A 812 34.21 7.33 -4.80
N GLN A 813 35.22 6.73 -4.18
CA GLN A 813 35.03 5.85 -3.03
C GLN A 813 34.68 6.64 -1.75
N THR A 814 35.34 7.76 -1.48
CA THR A 814 35.19 8.54 -0.23
C THR A 814 34.04 9.56 -0.22
N VAL A 815 33.75 10.23 -1.34
CA VAL A 815 32.80 11.35 -1.39
C VAL A 815 31.35 10.86 -1.46
N LYS A 816 30.51 11.23 -0.48
CA LYS A 816 29.05 10.94 -0.49
C LYS A 816 28.34 11.60 -1.68
N ALA A 817 28.65 12.86 -1.98
CA ALA A 817 28.01 13.66 -3.04
C ALA A 817 28.64 13.41 -4.44
N ARG A 818 28.58 12.16 -4.94
CA ARG A 818 29.25 11.71 -6.16
C ARG A 818 28.91 12.44 -7.48
N MET A 819 27.95 13.37 -7.50
CA MET A 819 27.61 14.15 -8.70
C MET A 819 28.64 15.24 -9.03
N VAL A 820 29.23 15.89 -8.01
CA VAL A 820 30.26 16.92 -8.20
C VAL A 820 31.48 16.38 -8.93
N LEU A 821 31.83 15.11 -8.68
CA LEU A 821 32.91 14.41 -9.39
C LEU A 821 32.58 14.07 -10.85
N TRP A 822 31.29 14.01 -11.22
CA TRP A 822 30.87 13.91 -12.63
C TRP A 822 30.84 15.28 -13.32
N GLU A 823 30.70 16.37 -12.56
CA GLU A 823 30.86 17.74 -13.05
C GLU A 823 32.35 18.04 -13.32
N GLU A 824 33.25 17.64 -12.42
CA GLU A 824 34.72 17.66 -12.63
C GLU A 824 35.11 16.90 -13.92
N ILE A 825 34.64 15.66 -14.09
CA ILE A 825 34.86 14.88 -15.33
C ILE A 825 34.25 15.54 -16.57
N SER A 826 33.08 16.17 -16.45
CA SER A 826 32.41 16.84 -17.58
C SER A 826 33.16 18.10 -18.02
N ALA A 827 33.72 18.85 -17.08
CA ALA A 827 34.60 20.00 -17.36
C ALA A 827 35.91 19.56 -18.00
N ASP A 828 36.57 18.51 -17.49
CA ASP A 828 37.78 17.95 -18.11
C ASP A 828 37.53 17.48 -19.55
N MET A 829 36.41 16.79 -19.79
CA MET A 829 36.04 16.39 -21.16
C MET A 829 35.72 17.59 -22.04
N LEU A 830 35.13 18.66 -21.51
CA LEU A 830 34.92 19.90 -22.26
C LEU A 830 36.24 20.59 -22.63
N ASN A 831 37.24 20.56 -21.75
CA ASN A 831 38.60 21.04 -22.03
C ASN A 831 39.29 20.22 -23.15
N ASP A 832 38.98 18.93 -23.28
CA ASP A 832 39.38 18.10 -24.44
C ASP A 832 38.54 18.34 -25.71
N GLY A 833 37.63 19.33 -25.72
CA GLY A 833 36.70 19.62 -26.81
C GLY A 833 35.50 18.67 -26.90
N ILE A 834 35.28 17.81 -25.89
CA ILE A 834 34.24 16.78 -25.86
C ILE A 834 33.05 17.26 -25.02
N ASN A 835 32.14 18.01 -25.63
CA ASN A 835 30.93 18.50 -24.97
C ASN A 835 29.97 17.34 -24.62
N ARG A 836 30.02 16.90 -23.36
CA ARG A 836 29.20 15.82 -22.75
C ARG A 836 28.82 16.22 -21.34
N SER A 837 27.53 16.20 -21.02
CA SER A 837 27.06 16.61 -19.68
C SER A 837 27.36 15.57 -18.59
N PRO A 838 27.39 15.95 -17.30
CA PRO A 838 27.73 15.04 -16.19
C PRO A 838 26.86 13.78 -16.17
N ALA A 839 25.56 13.94 -16.45
CA ALA A 839 24.61 12.84 -16.54
C ALA A 839 24.88 11.90 -17.74
N GLN A 840 25.37 12.43 -18.87
CA GLN A 840 25.77 11.61 -20.02
C GLN A 840 27.04 10.81 -19.71
N CYS A 841 28.06 11.43 -19.10
CA CYS A 841 29.29 10.77 -18.67
C CYS A 841 29.01 9.64 -17.66
N LYS A 842 28.19 9.92 -16.63
CA LYS A 842 27.71 8.93 -15.66
C LYS A 842 26.96 7.77 -16.33
N SER A 843 26.03 8.07 -17.23
CA SER A 843 25.22 7.07 -17.94
C SER A 843 26.05 6.14 -18.83
N LEU A 844 27.03 6.69 -19.57
CA LEU A 844 27.96 5.88 -20.34
C LEU A 844 28.83 5.01 -19.42
N TRP A 845 29.37 5.56 -18.32
CA TRP A 845 30.18 4.78 -17.39
C TRP A 845 29.43 3.59 -16.80
N THR A 846 28.19 3.78 -16.32
CA THR A 846 27.36 2.66 -15.85
C THR A 846 27.15 1.60 -16.94
N SER A 847 26.91 2.03 -18.17
CA SER A 847 26.75 1.13 -19.33
C SER A 847 28.03 0.36 -19.68
N LEU A 848 29.20 0.95 -19.45
CA LEU A 848 30.50 0.30 -19.64
C LEU A 848 30.81 -0.72 -18.53
N VAL A 849 30.48 -0.40 -17.27
CA VAL A 849 30.66 -1.32 -16.13
C VAL A 849 29.75 -2.54 -16.27
N GLN A 850 28.46 -2.34 -16.53
CA GLN A 850 27.52 -3.45 -16.77
C GLN A 850 28.02 -4.36 -17.91
N LYS A 851 28.42 -3.77 -19.04
CA LYS A 851 28.93 -4.54 -20.19
C LYS A 851 30.26 -5.26 -19.91
N TYR A 852 31.09 -4.71 -19.02
CA TYR A 852 32.31 -5.38 -18.57
C TYR A 852 31.98 -6.62 -17.72
N GLU A 853 31.03 -6.50 -16.78
CA GLU A 853 30.56 -7.61 -15.94
C GLU A 853 29.92 -8.73 -16.78
N GLU A 854 29.02 -8.38 -17.70
CA GLU A 854 28.45 -9.29 -18.72
C GLU A 854 29.54 -9.99 -19.57
N SER A 855 30.63 -9.28 -19.86
CA SER A 855 31.73 -9.83 -20.67
C SER A 855 32.74 -10.65 -19.87
N ARG A 856 32.78 -10.52 -18.53
CA ARG A 856 33.81 -11.16 -17.70
C ARG A 856 33.64 -12.68 -17.61
N SER A 857 32.43 -13.19 -17.82
CA SER A 857 32.06 -14.61 -17.75
C SER A 857 32.26 -15.40 -19.05
N ASN A 858 32.46 -14.75 -20.20
CA ASN A 858 32.45 -15.39 -21.53
C ASN A 858 33.71 -15.05 -22.34
N GLU A 859 34.50 -16.03 -22.73
CA GLU A 859 35.78 -15.79 -23.43
C GLU A 859 35.63 -15.17 -24.83
N LYS A 860 34.50 -15.39 -25.51
CA LYS A 860 34.28 -14.80 -26.84
C LYS A 860 34.03 -13.30 -26.74
N SER A 861 33.23 -12.85 -25.76
CA SER A 861 32.98 -11.41 -25.58
C SER A 861 34.25 -10.64 -25.21
N LYS A 862 35.11 -11.20 -24.34
CA LYS A 862 36.45 -10.64 -24.00
C LYS A 862 37.30 -10.30 -25.23
N LYS A 863 37.31 -11.16 -26.25
CA LYS A 863 38.07 -10.95 -27.50
C LYS A 863 37.41 -9.99 -28.48
N THR A 864 36.10 -9.82 -28.43
CA THR A 864 35.33 -8.98 -29.38
C THR A 864 35.05 -7.55 -28.91
N TRP A 865 35.15 -7.24 -27.61
CA TRP A 865 34.79 -5.91 -27.10
C TRP A 865 36.04 -5.02 -26.91
N PRO A 866 36.24 -3.95 -27.71
CA PRO A 866 37.50 -3.21 -27.78
C PRO A 866 37.84 -2.35 -26.56
N TYR A 867 36.99 -2.33 -25.53
CA TYR A 867 37.27 -1.68 -24.25
C TYR A 867 37.50 -2.68 -23.11
N PHE A 868 37.36 -4.00 -23.33
CA PHE A 868 37.46 -5.00 -22.25
C PHE A 868 38.80 -4.91 -21.51
N THR A 869 39.92 -4.90 -22.24
CA THR A 869 41.27 -4.81 -21.66
C THR A 869 41.56 -3.45 -21.00
N THR A 870 40.80 -2.40 -21.34
CA THR A 870 40.92 -1.09 -20.69
C THR A 870 40.09 -1.06 -19.40
N MET A 871 38.88 -1.61 -19.42
CA MET A 871 38.00 -1.75 -18.25
C MET A 871 38.53 -2.76 -17.23
N ASP A 872 39.18 -3.83 -17.67
CA ASP A 872 39.86 -4.80 -16.80
C ASP A 872 41.01 -4.12 -16.04
N LYS A 873 41.96 -3.49 -16.76
CA LYS A 873 43.04 -2.72 -16.11
C LYS A 873 42.51 -1.62 -15.18
N ALA A 874 41.43 -0.95 -15.58
CA ALA A 874 40.77 0.09 -14.79
C ALA A 874 40.20 -0.42 -13.45
N LEU A 875 39.50 -1.55 -13.46
CA LEU A 875 38.76 -2.05 -12.30
C LEU A 875 39.57 -3.05 -11.45
N SER A 876 40.48 -3.80 -12.07
CA SER A 876 41.36 -4.77 -11.38
C SER A 876 42.50 -4.07 -10.62
N ALA A 877 42.95 -2.88 -11.03
CA ALA A 877 43.96 -2.11 -10.31
C ALA A 877 43.50 -1.69 -8.90
N GLY A 878 42.21 -1.35 -8.73
CA GLY A 878 41.60 -1.08 -7.41
C GLY A 878 41.55 -2.29 -6.46
N GLY A 879 41.88 -3.48 -6.95
CA GLY A 879 41.97 -4.71 -6.15
C GLY A 879 43.29 -4.89 -5.39
N GLN A 880 44.38 -4.25 -5.80
CA GLN A 880 45.69 -4.43 -5.14
C GLN A 880 45.85 -3.63 -3.84
N ALA A 881 44.95 -2.68 -3.56
CA ALA A 881 44.80 -2.04 -2.25
C ALA A 881 43.79 -2.80 -1.33
N ARG A 882 43.51 -4.08 -1.63
CA ARG A 882 42.59 -4.94 -0.87
C ARG A 882 43.22 -6.29 -0.53
N LYS A 883 44.28 -6.24 0.27
CA LYS A 883 44.81 -7.34 1.08
C LYS A 883 45.30 -6.79 2.40
#